data_AF-A0A953XUH3-F1
#
_entry.id   AF-A0A953XUH3-F1
#
_cell.length_a   1.000
_cell.length_b   1.000
_cell.length_c   1.000
_cell.angle_alpha   90.00
_cell.angle_beta   90.00
_cell.angle_gamma   90.00
#
_symmetry.space_group_name_H-M   'P 1'
#
loop_
_entity.id
_entity.type
_entity.pdbx_description
1 polymer ?
#
loop_
_entity_poly.entity_id
_entity_poly.type
_entity_poly.pdbx_seq_one_letter_code
_entity_poly.pdbx_strand_id
1 'polypeptide(L)'
;MASENTDQRTRVTRSLLRARAVQLGMLPDAPVLPELEIGVHYEACEELGGDFYDFIQVSPTELGIVLADVSGHGLDAALMMAAAKKTLQIHGRRNPSPAEVLKISCEDLATDLPSGSFVTVWYGVVNLQTGLMRYASAGHNPFLRRLPNGEITSHTSAGVVLGSAFVNVMRDRLKEETLQLTPGDWLLFYTDGVSEAADHNDEQFGTDRLNESFANAPTGSAIEVLQSVQMDVETFRAGRETDDDVTMLALRFRGVSEPELQPAWQPHIESNLPARSNSFIGREEEMLAIGAALEEGHSVIPIVGVAGLGKTRLALEAAREVANDYIGGTWFVALDNCVDVASVVGAVAGELGLGGLGADPAAALANALELRGPTLLVLDNAETCIEALRSVLEHLRRDAPSTRCIVTSQLHLGQSDEHEIEIKPLASPGSAFRNVSFEEAIDFASVGLLIDRAQRVKPDFKLTAENVQPVLGICAELEGMPLAIELAASRLGQLTPGEVFRQLRTPTNKIAMLRAQAGESALPYRSMREALEWSYAHLEDWEQACFRQMCAFRGGFFLEAAEEVVIVPRGNANRSVIEAIDNLLHKSFLRRESTPYGTRFNTYSSLRDFASRLTQQGENDDFEKRHIAFFVKYASVWNDARSSRKLVEATERIALDADNIRNAMRVAMDRGDLKSAMRLFDALYHCRDQRGSGNIRPLVNEFWELRDRLSDIDRVLVIQMKAADELTGGNAQDALLHATQAVDFAEEKNLTTALISSLMMRGRANGNMGNEQRGLEDFERVIEIAQRTGNERNVGVAQISIANIASRQNRFGDAERMFREANQLLESLGDLHQAHVANTNLIMLYLRQKRWDDAEGLIEQTRDITEQTGSREMSAMRELSLARLLEGKGQPESAIEHYMTALSLFQEAGHGINASVTRLDMGTLCLSVGDIDAAREAAAHVKRFASISRTQLLTMRLNRLLGLIEIEDGDFTKARNILAENDEQTSKRPEASLRLTNKALLALAEFKCGHLDKTMNLVIEALPQIENAKPPMPDVQFLATVLRARVLQAQGKQANATRFAAMARELAAANGYTQYSINYFERAGMELLDVPATPEEAIRIRVRCPVCAQRYMGSEGRIRSLKKCMKCGMSPFKPLKMHEDES
;
A
#
# COMPACT_ATOMS: atom_id res chain seq x y z
N MET A 1 -7.76 22.43 13.53
CA MET A 1 -8.66 23.31 12.75
C MET A 1 -8.02 24.00 11.55
N ALA A 2 -7.04 24.90 11.66
CA ALA A 2 -6.42 25.52 10.47
C ALA A 2 -5.48 24.57 9.70
N SER A 3 -4.73 23.68 10.38
CA SER A 3 -3.83 22.73 9.70
C SER A 3 -4.55 21.50 9.11
N GLU A 4 -5.56 20.93 9.80
CA GLU A 4 -6.38 19.83 9.26
C GLU A 4 -7.13 20.20 7.99
N ASN A 5 -7.68 21.42 7.93
CA ASN A 5 -8.39 21.92 6.76
C ASN A 5 -7.41 22.17 5.59
N THR A 6 -6.12 22.40 5.88
CA THR A 6 -5.07 22.55 4.87
C THR A 6 -4.64 21.18 4.33
N ASP A 7 -4.50 20.15 5.18
CA ASP A 7 -4.15 18.79 4.74
C ASP A 7 -5.28 18.11 3.96
N GLN A 8 -6.54 18.30 4.37
CA GLN A 8 -7.70 17.75 3.64
C GLN A 8 -7.90 18.46 2.30
N ARG A 9 -7.75 19.79 2.25
CA ARG A 9 -7.73 20.54 0.98
C ARG A 9 -6.57 20.08 0.10
N THR A 10 -5.36 19.91 0.65
CA THR A 10 -4.19 19.48 -0.13
C THR A 10 -4.37 18.08 -0.73
N ARG A 11 -5.02 17.15 -0.02
CA ARG A 11 -5.36 15.82 -0.55
C ARG A 11 -6.42 15.88 -1.65
N VAL A 12 -7.49 16.65 -1.45
CA VAL A 12 -8.56 16.82 -2.44
C VAL A 12 -8.01 17.50 -3.70
N THR A 13 -7.24 18.59 -3.55
CA THR A 13 -6.56 19.28 -4.66
C THR A 13 -5.60 18.36 -5.39
N ARG A 14 -4.82 17.52 -4.71
CA ARG A 14 -3.93 16.55 -5.37
C ARG A 14 -4.71 15.48 -6.17
N SER A 15 -5.85 15.04 -5.66
CA SER A 15 -6.73 14.10 -6.38
C SER A 15 -7.39 14.74 -7.61
N LEU A 16 -7.84 15.99 -7.50
CA LEU A 16 -8.43 16.74 -8.61
C LEU A 16 -7.39 17.07 -9.69
N LEU A 17 -6.16 17.45 -9.32
CA LEU A 17 -5.06 17.63 -10.27
C LEU A 17 -4.71 16.33 -11.03
N ARG A 18 -4.81 15.17 -10.38
CA ARG A 18 -4.64 13.86 -11.06
C ARG A 18 -5.79 13.57 -12.02
N ALA A 19 -7.02 13.82 -11.61
CA ALA A 19 -8.18 13.68 -12.50
C ALA A 19 -8.06 14.59 -13.72
N ARG A 20 -7.58 15.83 -13.55
CA ARG A 20 -7.32 16.79 -14.63
C ARG A 20 -6.26 16.28 -15.61
N ALA A 21 -5.16 15.73 -15.09
CA ALA A 21 -4.12 15.15 -15.94
C ALA A 21 -4.64 13.96 -16.78
N VAL A 22 -5.49 13.11 -16.17
CA VAL A 22 -6.14 12.01 -16.89
C VAL A 22 -7.11 12.53 -17.95
N GLN A 23 -7.91 13.56 -17.64
CA GLN A 23 -8.85 14.18 -18.57
C GLN A 23 -8.15 14.81 -19.77
N LEU A 24 -7.11 15.64 -19.54
CA LEU A 24 -6.33 16.26 -20.61
C LEU A 24 -5.66 15.21 -21.50
N GLY A 25 -5.19 14.11 -20.92
CA GLY A 25 -4.64 12.97 -21.68
C GLY A 25 -5.66 12.22 -22.55
N MET A 26 -6.97 12.48 -22.40
CA MET A 26 -8.00 11.92 -23.28
C MET A 26 -8.21 12.74 -24.57
N LEU A 27 -7.81 14.02 -24.58
CA LEU A 27 -7.92 14.90 -25.74
C LEU A 27 -6.73 14.64 -26.69
N PRO A 28 -6.97 14.39 -28.00
CA PRO A 28 -5.90 14.04 -28.92
C PRO A 28 -5.11 15.27 -29.38
N ASP A 29 -3.88 15.05 -29.84
CA ASP A 29 -3.18 16.02 -30.66
C ASP A 29 -3.79 16.10 -32.08
N ALA A 30 -3.65 17.25 -32.71
CA ALA A 30 -4.09 17.45 -34.09
C ALA A 30 -3.28 16.59 -35.08
N PRO A 31 -3.93 15.83 -35.99
CA PRO A 31 -3.20 15.03 -36.98
C PRO A 31 -2.48 15.93 -37.99
N VAL A 32 -1.26 15.55 -38.36
CA VAL A 32 -0.47 16.24 -39.39
C VAL A 32 -0.84 15.68 -40.76
N LEU A 33 -1.53 16.49 -41.58
CA LEU A 33 -1.98 16.09 -42.92
C LEU A 33 -1.52 17.11 -43.98
N PRO A 34 -1.04 16.66 -45.15
CA PRO A 34 -0.66 17.56 -46.25
C PRO A 34 -1.83 18.41 -46.76
N GLU A 35 -3.02 17.81 -46.84
CA GLU A 35 -4.21 18.39 -47.46
C GLU A 35 -5.02 19.27 -46.49
N LEU A 36 -4.78 19.15 -45.18
CA LEU A 36 -5.55 19.82 -44.13
C LEU A 36 -4.63 20.22 -42.97
N GLU A 37 -4.60 21.51 -42.67
CA GLU A 37 -3.92 22.04 -41.48
C GLU A 37 -4.92 22.24 -40.36
N ILE A 38 -4.59 21.79 -39.15
CA ILE A 38 -5.47 21.79 -37.99
C ILE A 38 -4.75 22.44 -36.80
N GLY A 39 -5.42 23.37 -36.13
CA GLY A 39 -5.02 23.92 -34.84
C GLY A 39 -6.12 23.67 -33.81
N VAL A 40 -5.73 23.50 -32.56
CA VAL A 40 -6.66 23.33 -31.43
C VAL A 40 -6.26 24.25 -30.28
N HIS A 41 -7.25 24.82 -29.62
CA HIS A 41 -7.12 25.54 -28.37
C HIS A 41 -8.18 25.03 -27.40
N TYR A 42 -7.77 24.69 -26.18
CA TYR A 42 -8.63 24.19 -25.11
C TYR A 42 -8.20 24.80 -23.77
N GLU A 43 -9.13 25.43 -23.08
CA GLU A 43 -8.96 25.98 -21.74
C GLU A 43 -10.18 25.62 -20.88
N ALA A 44 -9.96 24.84 -19.81
CA ALA A 44 -11.01 24.48 -18.87
C ALA A 44 -11.30 25.62 -17.89
N CYS A 45 -12.58 25.91 -17.63
CA CYS A 45 -13.03 26.96 -16.72
C CYS A 45 -12.79 26.61 -15.24
N GLU A 46 -12.99 25.34 -14.88
CA GLU A 46 -12.68 24.81 -13.54
C GLU A 46 -11.49 23.82 -13.58
N GLU A 47 -11.24 23.12 -12.47
CA GLU A 47 -10.21 22.09 -12.41
C GLU A 47 -10.48 20.90 -13.36
N LEU A 48 -11.72 20.70 -13.79
CA LEU A 48 -12.17 19.69 -14.76
C LEU A 48 -13.25 20.28 -15.67
N GLY A 49 -13.09 20.13 -16.99
CA GLY A 49 -14.03 20.64 -17.99
C GLY A 49 -15.03 19.60 -18.54
N GLY A 50 -16.09 20.06 -19.20
CA GLY A 50 -17.04 19.23 -19.96
C GLY A 50 -16.71 19.15 -21.46
N ASP A 51 -16.06 20.19 -21.99
CA ASP A 51 -15.76 20.32 -23.42
C ASP A 51 -14.77 19.26 -23.93
N PHE A 52 -14.97 18.81 -25.17
CA PHE A 52 -14.00 17.95 -25.85
C PHE A 52 -14.03 18.03 -27.37
N TYR A 53 -12.93 17.59 -27.96
CA TYR A 53 -12.79 17.40 -29.40
C TYR A 53 -12.13 16.05 -29.70
N ASP A 54 -12.28 15.58 -30.94
CA ASP A 54 -11.66 14.33 -31.38
C ASP A 54 -11.43 14.25 -32.89
N PHE A 55 -10.45 13.43 -33.30
CA PHE A 55 -10.13 13.16 -34.69
C PHE A 55 -10.23 11.66 -34.97
N ILE A 56 -11.20 11.28 -35.81
CA ILE A 56 -11.56 9.89 -36.07
C ILE A 56 -11.22 9.55 -37.51
N GLN A 57 -10.20 8.73 -37.74
CA GLN A 57 -9.92 8.21 -39.09
C GLN A 57 -11.05 7.28 -39.53
N VAL A 58 -11.87 7.71 -40.50
CA VAL A 58 -13.02 6.92 -41.00
C VAL A 58 -12.58 5.98 -42.11
N SER A 59 -11.73 6.47 -43.02
CA SER A 59 -11.08 5.70 -44.08
C SER A 59 -9.74 6.35 -44.44
N PRO A 60 -8.86 5.74 -45.26
CA PRO A 60 -7.57 6.34 -45.62
C PRO A 60 -7.65 7.74 -46.24
N THR A 61 -8.82 8.15 -46.74
CA THR A 61 -9.03 9.44 -47.40
C THR A 61 -10.10 10.29 -46.72
N GLU A 62 -10.68 9.85 -45.60
CA GLU A 62 -11.72 10.55 -44.87
C GLU A 62 -11.36 10.69 -43.38
N LEU A 63 -11.39 11.93 -42.89
CA LEU A 63 -11.15 12.29 -41.50
C LEU A 63 -12.45 12.80 -40.86
N GLY A 64 -12.88 12.17 -39.78
CA GLY A 64 -13.93 12.64 -38.89
C GLY A 64 -13.39 13.63 -37.85
N ILE A 65 -14.11 14.72 -37.62
CA ILE A 65 -13.77 15.79 -36.67
C ILE A 65 -14.98 16.00 -35.76
N VAL A 66 -14.74 15.94 -34.45
CA VAL A 66 -15.76 16.11 -33.41
C VAL A 66 -15.42 17.37 -32.61
N LEU A 67 -16.44 18.18 -32.32
CA LEU A 67 -16.42 19.19 -31.27
C LEU A 67 -17.69 19.04 -30.44
N ALA A 68 -17.57 19.07 -29.12
CA ALA A 68 -18.68 18.79 -28.23
C ALA A 68 -18.53 19.49 -26.89
N ASP A 69 -19.68 19.76 -26.28
CA ASP A 69 -19.83 20.41 -24.99
C ASP A 69 -20.84 19.60 -24.14
N VAL A 70 -20.54 19.42 -22.86
CA VAL A 70 -21.33 18.65 -21.90
C VAL A 70 -21.95 19.60 -20.88
N SER A 71 -23.26 19.51 -20.67
CA SER A 71 -23.96 20.36 -19.71
C SER A 71 -23.43 20.19 -18.28
N GLY A 72 -23.02 21.30 -17.65
CA GLY A 72 -22.50 21.36 -16.28
C GLY A 72 -20.97 21.36 -16.23
N HIS A 73 -20.39 21.46 -15.03
CA HIS A 73 -18.93 21.56 -14.84
C HIS A 73 -18.44 20.59 -13.76
N GLY A 74 -17.12 20.36 -13.70
CA GLY A 74 -16.50 19.51 -12.69
C GLY A 74 -16.53 18.00 -13.01
N LEU A 75 -16.51 17.16 -11.97
CA LEU A 75 -16.27 15.71 -12.12
C LEU A 75 -17.36 14.98 -12.91
N ASP A 76 -18.63 15.36 -12.73
CA ASP A 76 -19.75 14.70 -13.42
C ASP A 76 -19.72 14.99 -14.93
N ALA A 77 -19.40 16.24 -15.32
CA ALA A 77 -19.21 16.62 -16.71
C ALA A 77 -18.02 15.89 -17.34
N ALA A 78 -16.90 15.78 -16.62
CA ALA A 78 -15.70 15.06 -17.06
C ALA A 78 -15.96 13.57 -17.33
N LEU A 79 -16.77 12.90 -16.50
CA LEU A 79 -17.14 11.50 -16.68
C LEU A 79 -18.07 11.31 -17.90
N MET A 80 -19.01 12.23 -18.10
CA MET A 80 -19.90 12.23 -19.26
C MET A 80 -19.14 12.50 -20.56
N MET A 81 -18.18 13.42 -20.54
CA MET A 81 -17.26 13.70 -21.64
C MET A 81 -16.55 12.42 -22.09
N ALA A 82 -15.95 11.69 -21.14
CA ALA A 82 -15.23 10.45 -21.44
C ALA A 82 -16.13 9.38 -22.09
N ALA A 83 -17.37 9.24 -21.59
CA ALA A 83 -18.35 8.32 -22.15
C ALA A 83 -18.79 8.74 -23.56
N ALA A 84 -19.15 10.02 -23.75
CA ALA A 84 -19.59 10.57 -25.04
C ALA A 84 -18.50 10.45 -26.11
N LYS A 85 -17.27 10.87 -25.78
CA LYS A 85 -16.10 10.75 -26.65
C LYS A 85 -15.88 9.30 -27.07
N LYS A 86 -15.93 8.36 -26.14
CA LYS A 86 -15.67 6.96 -26.46
C LYS A 86 -16.75 6.36 -27.36
N THR A 87 -18.01 6.68 -27.11
CA THR A 87 -19.14 6.23 -27.91
C THR A 87 -19.06 6.78 -29.34
N LEU A 88 -18.75 8.07 -29.50
CA LEU A 88 -18.54 8.69 -30.81
C LEU A 88 -17.36 8.06 -31.58
N GLN A 89 -16.23 7.77 -30.91
CA GLN A 89 -15.10 7.07 -31.52
C GLN A 89 -15.48 5.68 -32.06
N ILE A 90 -16.23 4.90 -31.28
CA ILE A 90 -16.60 3.53 -31.64
C ILE A 90 -17.47 3.52 -32.90
N HIS A 91 -18.47 4.40 -32.94
CA HIS A 91 -19.43 4.47 -34.05
C HIS A 91 -18.84 5.18 -35.27
N GLY A 92 -18.05 6.23 -35.07
CA GLY A 92 -17.41 7.00 -36.14
C GLY A 92 -16.43 6.20 -36.99
N ARG A 93 -15.68 5.26 -36.39
CA ARG A 93 -14.75 4.38 -37.15
C ARG A 93 -15.44 3.41 -38.10
N ARG A 94 -16.74 3.16 -37.93
CA ARG A 94 -17.49 2.14 -38.67
C ARG A 94 -18.53 2.74 -39.62
N ASN A 95 -18.83 4.03 -39.50
CA ASN A 95 -19.87 4.70 -40.28
C ASN A 95 -19.40 6.05 -40.82
N PRO A 96 -19.48 6.27 -42.14
CA PRO A 96 -19.06 7.53 -42.76
C PRO A 96 -20.16 8.60 -42.78
N SER A 97 -21.37 8.31 -42.28
CA SER A 97 -22.47 9.28 -42.19
C SER A 97 -22.50 9.93 -40.81
N PRO A 98 -22.22 11.24 -40.69
CA PRO A 98 -22.29 11.94 -39.42
C PRO A 98 -23.65 11.86 -38.72
N ALA A 99 -24.75 11.97 -39.47
CA ALA A 99 -26.09 11.94 -38.89
C ALA A 99 -26.43 10.58 -38.26
N GLU A 100 -26.02 9.47 -38.89
CA GLU A 100 -26.24 8.13 -38.32
C GLU A 100 -25.36 7.87 -37.10
N VAL A 101 -24.11 8.35 -37.10
CA VAL A 101 -23.23 8.27 -35.93
C VAL A 101 -23.85 8.98 -34.73
N LEU A 102 -24.33 10.22 -34.91
CA LEU A 102 -24.98 10.96 -33.81
C LEU A 102 -26.26 10.29 -33.31
N LYS A 103 -27.06 9.66 -34.18
CA LYS A 103 -28.27 8.93 -33.77
C LYS A 103 -27.94 7.72 -32.90
N ILE A 104 -27.02 6.86 -33.34
CA ILE A 104 -26.64 5.65 -32.61
C ILE A 104 -25.95 6.03 -31.30
N SER A 105 -25.06 7.03 -31.32
CA SER A 105 -24.44 7.56 -30.11
C SER A 105 -25.48 8.12 -29.13
N CYS A 106 -26.54 8.78 -29.60
CA CYS A 106 -27.62 9.26 -28.73
C CYS A 106 -28.36 8.12 -28.04
N GLU A 107 -28.64 7.02 -28.75
CA GLU A 107 -29.35 5.86 -28.22
C GLU A 107 -28.54 5.16 -27.12
N ASP A 108 -27.23 4.98 -27.36
CA ASP A 108 -26.33 4.36 -26.38
C ASP A 108 -26.08 5.27 -25.17
N LEU A 109 -25.92 6.59 -25.37
CA LEU A 109 -25.70 7.52 -24.26
C LEU A 109 -26.95 7.75 -23.42
N ALA A 110 -28.16 7.58 -24.00
CA ALA A 110 -29.41 7.84 -23.29
C ALA A 110 -29.70 6.85 -22.14
N THR A 111 -29.12 5.65 -22.13
CA THR A 111 -29.27 4.72 -21.01
C THR A 111 -28.39 5.09 -19.81
N ASP A 112 -27.31 5.82 -20.08
CA ASP A 112 -26.21 6.02 -19.13
C ASP A 112 -26.16 7.45 -18.58
N LEU A 113 -26.79 8.42 -19.27
CA LEU A 113 -26.85 9.83 -18.84
C LEU A 113 -27.93 10.07 -17.77
N PRO A 114 -27.61 10.79 -16.67
CA PRO A 114 -28.58 11.20 -15.65
C PRO A 114 -29.75 12.03 -16.23
N SER A 115 -30.90 11.98 -15.54
CA SER A 115 -32.07 12.78 -15.93
C SER A 115 -31.77 14.28 -15.81
N GLY A 116 -31.75 15.00 -16.95
CA GLY A 116 -31.54 16.44 -17.00
C GLY A 116 -30.19 16.89 -17.58
N SER A 117 -29.25 15.96 -17.78
CA SER A 117 -27.96 16.22 -18.45
C SER A 117 -28.06 16.01 -19.96
N PHE A 118 -27.31 16.79 -20.73
CA PHE A 118 -27.24 16.68 -22.18
C PHE A 118 -25.84 17.00 -22.71
N VAL A 119 -25.56 16.57 -23.94
CA VAL A 119 -24.30 16.86 -24.65
C VAL A 119 -24.65 17.49 -26.00
N THR A 120 -24.04 18.65 -26.30
CA THR A 120 -24.09 19.26 -27.62
C THR A 120 -22.91 18.70 -28.44
N VAL A 121 -23.14 18.28 -29.69
CA VAL A 121 -22.07 17.69 -30.52
C VAL A 121 -22.18 18.17 -31.96
N TRP A 122 -21.07 18.67 -32.51
CA TRP A 122 -20.86 18.78 -33.95
C TRP A 122 -19.95 17.65 -34.43
N TYR A 123 -20.37 16.94 -35.48
CA TYR A 123 -19.55 15.90 -36.11
C TYR A 123 -19.53 16.07 -37.61
N GLY A 124 -18.33 16.13 -38.19
CA GLY A 124 -18.12 16.25 -39.63
C GLY A 124 -17.07 15.29 -40.15
N VAL A 125 -17.24 14.79 -41.37
CA VAL A 125 -16.30 13.92 -42.08
C VAL A 125 -15.86 14.62 -43.35
N VAL A 126 -14.56 14.91 -43.44
CA VAL A 126 -13.90 15.58 -44.58
C VAL A 126 -13.19 14.54 -45.43
N ASN A 127 -13.51 14.51 -46.73
CA ASN A 127 -12.73 13.76 -47.69
C ASN A 127 -11.51 14.58 -48.14
N LEU A 128 -10.32 14.14 -47.76
CA LEU A 128 -9.06 14.86 -47.93
C LEU A 128 -8.68 15.06 -49.41
N GLN A 129 -9.15 14.16 -50.28
CA GLN A 129 -8.83 14.23 -51.71
C GLN A 129 -9.75 15.17 -52.48
N THR A 130 -11.04 15.19 -52.13
CA THR A 130 -12.06 15.93 -52.88
C THR A 130 -12.45 17.25 -52.22
N GLY A 131 -12.12 17.45 -50.95
CA GLY A 131 -12.56 18.59 -50.15
C GLY A 131 -14.06 18.57 -49.81
N LEU A 132 -14.77 17.48 -50.11
CA LEU A 132 -16.17 17.33 -49.73
C LEU A 132 -16.29 17.00 -48.24
N MET A 133 -16.91 17.90 -47.48
CA MET A 133 -17.21 17.72 -46.07
C MET A 133 -18.70 17.39 -45.89
N ARG A 134 -19.00 16.32 -45.18
CA ARG A 134 -20.34 15.99 -44.69
C ARG A 134 -20.39 16.29 -43.20
N TYR A 135 -21.44 16.92 -42.68
CA TYR A 135 -21.55 17.18 -41.26
C TYR A 135 -22.98 17.15 -40.74
N ALA A 136 -23.12 16.97 -39.44
CA ALA A 136 -24.38 17.11 -38.71
C ALA A 136 -24.09 17.73 -37.33
N SER A 137 -25.05 18.51 -36.81
CA SER A 137 -24.98 19.10 -35.47
C SER A 137 -26.13 18.60 -34.61
N ALA A 138 -25.83 18.11 -33.42
CA ALA A 138 -26.75 17.77 -32.34
C ALA A 138 -26.82 18.95 -31.34
N GLY A 139 -27.34 20.09 -31.82
CA GLY A 139 -27.57 21.28 -30.98
C GLY A 139 -26.32 22.10 -30.65
N HIS A 140 -25.19 21.85 -31.32
CA HIS A 140 -23.94 22.57 -31.11
C HIS A 140 -23.85 23.84 -31.97
N ASN A 141 -22.95 24.75 -31.59
CA ASN A 141 -22.75 26.05 -32.21
C ASN A 141 -22.44 25.96 -33.72
N PRO A 142 -22.86 26.96 -34.52
CA PRO A 142 -22.47 27.03 -35.92
C PRO A 142 -20.98 27.29 -36.06
N PHE A 143 -20.37 26.76 -37.13
CA PHE A 143 -18.98 27.05 -37.44
C PHE A 143 -18.87 28.19 -38.46
N LEU A 144 -17.75 28.89 -38.43
CA LEU A 144 -17.45 29.99 -39.34
C LEU A 144 -16.55 29.50 -40.46
N ARG A 145 -16.81 29.92 -41.70
CA ARG A 145 -15.92 29.73 -42.85
C ARG A 145 -15.43 31.07 -43.36
N ARG A 146 -14.11 31.24 -43.39
CA ARG A 146 -13.43 32.34 -44.05
C ARG A 146 -12.93 31.91 -45.41
N LEU A 147 -13.49 32.52 -46.45
CA LEU A 147 -13.07 32.31 -47.83
C LEU A 147 -11.73 33.01 -48.11
N PRO A 148 -10.97 32.60 -49.15
CA PRO A 148 -9.69 33.25 -49.51
C PRO A 148 -9.80 34.75 -49.82
N ASN A 149 -10.99 35.23 -50.19
CA ASN A 149 -11.28 36.65 -50.42
C ASN A 149 -11.50 37.45 -49.11
N GLY A 150 -11.45 36.79 -47.94
CA GLY A 150 -11.65 37.38 -46.62
C GLY A 150 -13.11 37.41 -46.13
N GLU A 151 -14.07 36.93 -46.93
CA GLU A 151 -15.48 36.89 -46.55
C GLU A 151 -15.77 35.78 -45.53
N ILE A 152 -16.53 36.11 -44.46
CA ILE A 152 -16.97 35.16 -43.42
C ILE A 152 -18.40 34.72 -43.71
N THR A 153 -18.63 33.40 -43.67
CA THR A 153 -19.97 32.79 -43.75
C THR A 153 -20.17 31.87 -42.54
N SER A 154 -21.35 31.91 -41.92
CA SER A 154 -21.72 31.02 -40.81
C SER A 154 -22.52 29.83 -41.34
N HIS A 155 -22.21 28.62 -40.87
CA HIS A 155 -22.84 27.37 -41.31
C HIS A 155 -23.52 26.68 -40.13
N THR A 156 -24.85 26.54 -40.21
CA THR A 156 -25.72 25.94 -39.19
C THR A 156 -26.31 24.64 -39.70
N SER A 157 -26.39 23.60 -38.87
CA SER A 157 -27.17 22.38 -39.16
C SER A 157 -28.30 22.23 -38.15
N ALA A 158 -29.49 21.79 -38.60
CA ALA A 158 -30.62 21.52 -37.71
C ALA A 158 -30.42 20.21 -36.93
N GLY A 159 -30.47 20.27 -35.59
CA GLY A 159 -30.52 19.12 -34.69
C GLY A 159 -30.85 19.53 -33.27
N VAL A 160 -31.12 18.54 -32.42
CA VAL A 160 -31.45 18.72 -30.98
C VAL A 160 -30.28 18.15 -30.17
N VAL A 161 -30.12 18.53 -28.91
CA VAL A 161 -29.03 18.03 -28.05
C VAL A 161 -29.13 16.52 -27.77
N LEU A 162 -28.02 15.86 -27.46
CA LEU A 162 -27.98 14.44 -27.06
C LEU A 162 -28.40 14.30 -25.60
N GLY A 163 -29.44 13.50 -25.30
CA GLY A 163 -29.88 13.25 -23.93
C GLY A 163 -31.16 12.42 -23.83
N SER A 164 -31.37 11.77 -22.68
CA SER A 164 -32.44 10.79 -22.45
C SER A 164 -33.87 11.33 -22.69
N ALA A 165 -34.08 12.64 -22.51
CA ALA A 165 -35.36 13.31 -22.76
C ALA A 165 -35.67 13.58 -24.25
N PHE A 166 -34.67 13.49 -25.14
CA PHE A 166 -34.77 13.98 -26.52
C PHE A 166 -34.61 12.90 -27.60
N VAL A 167 -34.32 11.65 -27.22
CA VAL A 167 -34.09 10.51 -28.12
C VAL A 167 -35.19 10.36 -29.20
N ASN A 168 -36.45 10.50 -28.80
CA ASN A 168 -37.60 10.35 -29.72
C ASN A 168 -37.82 11.55 -30.66
N VAL A 169 -37.31 12.74 -30.31
CA VAL A 169 -37.46 13.98 -31.11
C VAL A 169 -36.26 14.17 -32.06
N MET A 170 -35.10 13.65 -31.67
CA MET A 170 -33.83 13.70 -32.41
C MET A 170 -33.88 12.94 -33.74
N ARG A 171 -34.46 11.74 -33.74
CA ARG A 171 -34.43 10.81 -34.89
C ARG A 171 -34.98 11.41 -36.19
N ASP A 172 -35.97 12.30 -36.08
CA ASP A 172 -36.65 12.95 -37.22
C ASP A 172 -36.08 14.34 -37.58
N ARG A 173 -35.20 14.91 -36.75
CA ARG A 173 -34.71 16.30 -36.89
C ARG A 173 -33.23 16.43 -37.28
N LEU A 174 -32.39 15.43 -37.00
CA LEU A 174 -31.00 15.40 -37.45
C LEU A 174 -30.90 15.25 -38.98
N LYS A 175 -30.27 16.23 -39.64
CA LYS A 175 -30.00 16.20 -41.07
C LYS A 175 -28.50 16.23 -41.32
N GLU A 176 -28.07 15.50 -42.34
CA GLU A 176 -26.70 15.58 -42.85
C GLU A 176 -26.64 16.67 -43.91
N GLU A 177 -25.68 17.58 -43.76
CA GLU A 177 -25.39 18.66 -44.69
C GLU A 177 -24.05 18.44 -45.38
N THR A 178 -23.87 19.04 -46.56
CA THR A 178 -22.65 18.94 -47.35
C THR A 178 -22.07 20.31 -47.63
N LEU A 179 -20.75 20.43 -47.50
CA LEU A 179 -19.99 21.63 -47.82
C LEU A 179 -18.79 21.25 -48.70
N GLN A 180 -18.64 21.94 -49.83
CA GLN A 180 -17.47 21.79 -50.69
C GLN A 180 -16.40 22.80 -50.27
N LEU A 181 -15.28 22.29 -49.76
CA LEU A 181 -14.11 23.10 -49.40
C LEU A 181 -13.26 23.37 -50.63
N THR A 182 -12.73 24.59 -50.71
CA THR A 182 -11.75 25.03 -51.71
C THR A 182 -10.39 25.27 -51.06
N PRO A 183 -9.28 25.00 -51.76
CA PRO A 183 -7.95 25.29 -51.24
C PRO A 183 -7.81 26.75 -50.79
N GLY A 184 -7.36 26.96 -49.55
CA GLY A 184 -7.27 28.26 -48.89
C GLY A 184 -8.45 28.60 -47.98
N ASP A 185 -9.51 27.79 -47.96
CA ASP A 185 -10.61 27.96 -47.02
C ASP A 185 -10.15 27.72 -45.58
N TRP A 186 -10.62 28.60 -44.70
CA TRP A 186 -10.45 28.47 -43.25
C TRP A 186 -11.81 28.17 -42.60
N LEU A 187 -11.84 27.23 -41.67
CA LEU A 187 -12.98 26.93 -40.82
C LEU A 187 -12.61 27.18 -39.37
N LEU A 188 -13.51 27.79 -38.59
CA LEU A 188 -13.38 27.96 -37.15
C LEU A 188 -14.59 27.34 -36.46
N PHE A 189 -14.33 26.34 -35.62
CA PHE A 189 -15.29 25.72 -34.71
C PHE A 189 -15.00 26.21 -33.30
N TYR A 190 -16.06 26.42 -32.52
CA TYR A 190 -15.94 26.98 -31.18
C TYR A 190 -17.10 26.53 -30.28
N THR A 191 -16.85 26.45 -28.98
CA THR A 191 -17.88 26.23 -27.95
C THR A 191 -18.43 27.56 -27.44
N ASP A 192 -19.56 27.53 -26.76
CA ASP A 192 -20.25 28.73 -26.27
C ASP A 192 -19.44 29.53 -25.25
N GLY A 193 -18.50 28.91 -24.52
CA GLY A 193 -17.54 29.64 -23.68
C GLY A 193 -16.72 30.72 -24.42
N VAL A 194 -16.60 30.65 -25.75
CA VAL A 194 -16.01 31.74 -26.56
C VAL A 194 -17.02 32.87 -26.79
N SER A 195 -18.24 32.56 -27.23
CA SER A 195 -19.24 33.57 -27.59
C SER A 195 -19.93 34.19 -26.38
N GLU A 196 -20.07 33.45 -25.29
CA GLU A 196 -20.70 33.88 -24.05
C GLU A 196 -19.71 34.47 -23.05
N ALA A 197 -18.40 34.42 -23.34
CA ALA A 197 -17.37 35.13 -22.60
C ALA A 197 -17.78 36.59 -22.35
N ALA A 198 -17.98 36.96 -21.08
CA ALA A 198 -18.52 38.27 -20.73
C ALA A 198 -17.46 39.22 -20.17
N ASP A 199 -17.68 40.53 -20.36
CA ASP A 199 -16.89 41.57 -19.72
C ASP A 199 -17.35 41.86 -18.28
N HIS A 200 -16.77 42.86 -17.62
CA HIS A 200 -17.19 43.28 -16.26
C HIS A 200 -18.61 43.89 -16.19
N ASN A 201 -19.26 44.16 -17.32
CA ASN A 201 -20.62 44.69 -17.41
C ASN A 201 -21.65 43.61 -17.79
N ASP A 202 -21.26 42.32 -17.78
CA ASP A 202 -22.08 41.19 -18.27
C ASP A 202 -22.46 41.29 -19.75
N GLU A 203 -21.72 42.07 -20.55
CA GLU A 203 -21.86 42.07 -22.00
C GLU A 203 -21.07 40.89 -22.58
N GLN A 204 -21.73 40.00 -23.33
CA GLN A 204 -21.08 38.85 -23.97
C GLN A 204 -20.22 39.29 -25.17
N PHE A 205 -19.14 38.56 -25.44
CA PHE A 205 -18.28 38.79 -26.61
C PHE A 205 -19.11 38.74 -27.89
N GLY A 206 -20.00 37.75 -27.99
CA GLY A 206 -21.00 37.64 -29.03
C GLY A 206 -20.43 37.18 -30.37
N THR A 207 -21.33 36.74 -31.24
CA THR A 207 -20.97 36.22 -32.57
C THR A 207 -20.45 37.31 -33.52
N ASP A 208 -20.90 38.56 -33.38
CA ASP A 208 -20.46 39.67 -34.22
C ASP A 208 -18.97 39.99 -34.01
N ARG A 209 -18.52 40.06 -32.74
CA ARG A 209 -17.09 40.28 -32.43
C ARG A 209 -16.23 39.07 -32.80
N LEU A 210 -16.76 37.86 -32.62
CA LEU A 210 -16.07 36.63 -33.04
C LEU A 210 -15.85 36.60 -34.56
N ASN A 211 -16.87 37.00 -35.34
CA ASN A 211 -16.76 37.13 -36.78
C ASN A 211 -15.69 38.15 -37.18
N GLU A 212 -15.67 39.33 -36.54
CA GLU A 212 -14.66 40.37 -36.79
C GLU A 212 -13.25 39.90 -36.42
N SER A 213 -13.09 39.25 -35.27
CA SER A 213 -11.82 38.72 -34.81
C SER A 213 -11.27 37.67 -35.79
N PHE A 214 -12.10 36.70 -36.19
CA PHE A 214 -11.68 35.66 -37.14
C PHE A 214 -11.41 36.22 -38.56
N ALA A 215 -12.14 37.24 -38.99
CA ALA A 215 -11.89 37.93 -40.26
C ALA A 215 -10.53 38.65 -40.26
N ASN A 216 -10.14 39.22 -39.13
CA ASN A 216 -8.90 39.98 -38.97
C ASN A 216 -7.69 39.13 -38.57
N ALA A 217 -7.91 37.89 -38.13
CA ALA A 217 -6.85 36.98 -37.72
C ALA A 217 -5.79 36.75 -38.81
N PRO A 218 -4.51 36.59 -38.45
CA PRO A 218 -3.42 36.36 -39.40
C PRO A 218 -3.58 35.00 -40.10
N THR A 219 -3.22 34.89 -41.38
CA THR A 219 -3.39 33.65 -42.17
C THR A 219 -2.12 32.78 -42.22
N GLY A 220 -1.22 32.92 -41.25
CA GLY A 220 0.07 32.23 -41.23
C GLY A 220 -0.08 30.73 -40.90
N SER A 221 -0.38 30.42 -39.65
CA SER A 221 -0.71 29.06 -39.19
C SER A 221 -2.05 28.97 -38.46
N ALA A 222 -2.61 27.76 -38.35
CA ALA A 222 -3.86 27.55 -37.63
C ALA A 222 -3.76 27.90 -36.14
N ILE A 223 -2.57 27.70 -35.53
CA ILE A 223 -2.31 28.08 -34.14
C ILE A 223 -2.30 29.61 -33.99
N GLU A 224 -1.68 30.34 -34.92
CA GLU A 224 -1.66 31.81 -34.90
C GLU A 224 -3.07 32.42 -35.04
N VAL A 225 -3.93 31.81 -35.86
CA VAL A 225 -5.35 32.20 -35.97
C VAL A 225 -6.04 32.05 -34.62
N LEU A 226 -5.89 30.90 -33.97
CA LEU A 226 -6.52 30.62 -32.68
C LEU A 226 -6.00 31.54 -31.57
N GLN A 227 -4.68 31.76 -31.51
CA GLN A 227 -4.07 32.68 -30.55
C GLN A 227 -4.56 34.12 -30.74
N SER A 228 -4.76 34.56 -31.99
CA SER A 228 -5.31 35.88 -32.27
C SER A 228 -6.74 36.02 -31.76
N VAL A 229 -7.59 35.03 -32.02
CA VAL A 229 -8.99 35.04 -31.54
C VAL A 229 -9.06 34.95 -30.02
N GLN A 230 -8.25 34.09 -29.42
CA GLN A 230 -8.14 33.96 -27.97
C GLN A 230 -7.72 35.29 -27.31
N MET A 231 -6.70 35.96 -27.87
CA MET A 231 -6.24 37.25 -27.36
C MET A 231 -7.33 38.32 -27.40
N ASP A 232 -8.16 38.35 -28.45
CA ASP A 232 -9.29 39.29 -28.54
C ASP A 232 -10.36 39.01 -27.47
N VAL A 233 -10.65 37.73 -27.20
CA VAL A 233 -11.57 37.29 -26.13
C VAL A 233 -11.02 37.65 -24.75
N GLU A 234 -9.74 37.37 -24.48
CA GLU A 234 -9.07 37.74 -23.22
C GLU A 234 -9.03 39.26 -23.00
N THR A 235 -8.76 40.02 -24.07
CA THR A 235 -8.74 41.48 -24.04
C THR A 235 -10.13 42.03 -23.72
N PHE A 236 -11.18 41.46 -24.32
CA PHE A 236 -12.56 41.84 -24.05
C PHE A 236 -12.98 41.57 -22.60
N ARG A 237 -12.62 40.40 -22.06
CA ARG A 237 -12.92 40.00 -20.67
C ARG A 237 -12.22 40.90 -19.63
N ALA A 238 -11.11 41.54 -20.00
CA ALA A 238 -10.36 42.46 -19.15
C ALA A 238 -10.05 41.89 -17.74
N GLY A 239 -9.70 40.60 -17.67
CA GLY A 239 -9.34 39.90 -16.43
C GLY A 239 -10.50 39.32 -15.62
N ARG A 240 -11.74 39.29 -16.15
CA ARG A 240 -12.84 38.49 -15.58
C ARG A 240 -12.58 36.99 -15.80
N GLU A 241 -12.83 36.16 -14.79
CA GLU A 241 -12.73 34.68 -14.86
C GLU A 241 -13.71 34.11 -15.90
N THR A 242 -13.39 32.94 -16.46
CA THR A 242 -14.26 32.24 -17.44
C THR A 242 -15.49 31.75 -16.69
N ASP A 243 -16.65 31.83 -17.33
CA ASP A 243 -17.87 31.22 -16.80
C ASP A 243 -18.11 29.81 -17.36
N ASP A 244 -17.42 29.45 -18.46
CA ASP A 244 -17.49 28.13 -19.10
C ASP A 244 -16.19 27.79 -19.86
N ASP A 245 -16.02 26.51 -20.24
CA ASP A 245 -14.86 26.00 -20.98
C ASP A 245 -14.70 26.68 -22.35
N VAL A 246 -13.46 26.95 -22.73
CA VAL A 246 -13.13 27.61 -24.00
C VAL A 246 -12.45 26.59 -24.92
N THR A 247 -13.17 26.13 -25.93
CA THR A 247 -12.63 25.20 -26.93
C THR A 247 -12.79 25.75 -28.34
N MET A 248 -11.70 25.77 -29.10
CA MET A 248 -11.68 26.23 -30.49
C MET A 248 -10.85 25.31 -31.40
N LEU A 249 -11.33 25.08 -32.62
CA LEU A 249 -10.62 24.36 -33.67
C LEU A 249 -10.54 25.21 -34.93
N ALA A 250 -9.33 25.40 -35.46
CA ALA A 250 -9.13 26.07 -36.75
C ALA A 250 -8.65 25.06 -37.79
N LEU A 251 -9.31 25.01 -38.95
CA LEU A 251 -8.93 24.14 -40.07
C LEU A 251 -8.64 24.97 -41.32
N ARG A 252 -7.51 24.73 -41.99
CA ARG A 252 -7.24 25.22 -43.34
C ARG A 252 -7.18 24.09 -44.33
N PHE A 253 -8.08 24.09 -45.32
CA PHE A 253 -8.00 23.12 -46.42
C PHE A 253 -6.98 23.58 -47.46
N ARG A 254 -5.98 22.76 -47.74
CA ARG A 254 -4.88 23.06 -48.69
C ARG A 254 -5.08 22.39 -50.06
N GLY A 255 -5.95 21.38 -50.14
CA GLY A 255 -6.22 20.62 -51.37
C GLY A 255 -5.10 19.63 -51.74
N VAL A 256 -5.31 18.88 -52.82
CA VAL A 256 -4.34 17.91 -53.36
C VAL A 256 -3.51 18.60 -54.45
N SER A 257 -2.20 18.71 -54.28
CA SER A 257 -1.27 19.21 -55.30
C SER A 257 -1.02 18.17 -56.41
N GLU A 258 -1.09 18.57 -57.69
CA GLU A 258 -0.75 17.70 -58.84
C GLU A 258 0.76 17.37 -58.91
N PRO A 259 1.16 16.22 -59.51
CA PRO A 259 2.42 15.55 -59.22
C PRO A 259 3.55 15.91 -60.21
N GLU A 260 4.69 16.39 -59.70
CA GLU A 260 5.97 16.28 -60.41
C GLU A 260 6.57 14.88 -60.15
N LEU A 261 6.75 14.10 -61.22
CA LEU A 261 7.31 12.76 -61.18
C LEU A 261 8.85 12.78 -61.16
N GLN A 262 9.46 12.49 -60.00
CA GLN A 262 10.60 11.56 -59.79
C GLN A 262 11.07 11.58 -58.31
N PRO A 263 11.53 10.45 -57.71
CA PRO A 263 11.12 9.06 -57.81
C PRO A 263 10.09 8.72 -56.70
N ALA A 264 9.66 7.46 -56.59
CA ALA A 264 8.87 6.99 -55.47
C ALA A 264 9.57 7.25 -54.13
N TRP A 265 9.08 8.21 -53.35
CA TRP A 265 9.27 8.30 -51.91
C TRP A 265 7.90 8.62 -51.29
N GLN A 266 7.08 7.59 -51.11
CA GLN A 266 6.51 7.46 -49.78
C GLN A 266 7.72 7.15 -48.89
N PRO A 267 7.97 7.83 -47.76
CA PRO A 267 8.53 7.06 -46.69
C PRO A 267 7.42 6.07 -46.30
N HIS A 268 7.40 4.91 -46.97
CA HIS A 268 7.52 3.74 -46.12
C HIS A 268 8.80 4.03 -45.35
N ILE A 269 8.67 4.48 -44.11
CA ILE A 269 9.81 4.51 -43.21
C ILE A 269 10.30 3.08 -43.25
N GLU A 270 11.39 2.86 -43.98
CA GLU A 270 11.86 1.51 -44.24
C GLU A 270 12.15 0.94 -42.86
N SER A 271 11.39 -0.10 -42.53
CA SER A 271 11.45 -0.70 -41.22
C SER A 271 11.25 -2.18 -41.35
N ASN A 272 12.22 -2.92 -40.84
CA ASN A 272 12.15 -4.37 -40.67
C ASN A 272 11.79 -4.74 -39.21
N LEU A 273 11.27 -3.78 -38.42
CA LEU A 273 10.86 -4.05 -37.04
C LEU A 273 9.80 -5.18 -37.04
N PRO A 274 9.99 -6.26 -36.25
CA PRO A 274 9.04 -7.36 -36.20
C PRO A 274 7.62 -6.90 -35.80
N ALA A 275 6.57 -7.58 -36.27
CA ALA A 275 5.21 -7.27 -35.85
C ALA A 275 4.98 -7.51 -34.35
N ARG A 276 4.10 -6.73 -33.72
CA ARG A 276 3.68 -6.95 -32.33
C ARG A 276 3.00 -8.31 -32.20
N SER A 277 3.65 -9.24 -31.51
CA SER A 277 3.07 -10.56 -31.23
C SER A 277 2.06 -10.50 -30.07
N ASN A 278 2.36 -9.70 -29.05
CA ASN A 278 1.56 -9.60 -27.83
C ASN A 278 1.49 -8.17 -27.29
N SER A 279 0.60 -7.92 -26.33
CA SER A 279 0.55 -6.68 -25.55
C SER A 279 1.90 -6.42 -24.86
N PHE A 280 2.21 -5.14 -24.66
CA PHE A 280 3.35 -4.67 -23.88
C PHE A 280 2.79 -4.06 -22.60
N ILE A 281 3.24 -4.54 -21.43
CA ILE A 281 2.65 -4.22 -20.13
C ILE A 281 3.76 -3.80 -19.18
N GLY A 282 3.58 -2.63 -18.57
CA GLY A 282 4.60 -1.95 -17.78
C GLY A 282 5.71 -1.37 -18.65
N ARG A 283 6.66 -0.69 -18.00
CA ARG A 283 7.85 -0.05 -18.59
C ARG A 283 7.65 1.37 -19.08
N GLU A 284 6.65 2.07 -18.57
CA GLU A 284 6.35 3.45 -18.92
C GLU A 284 7.54 4.36 -18.58
N GLU A 285 8.18 4.16 -17.42
CA GLU A 285 9.37 4.92 -17.02
C GLU A 285 10.57 4.68 -17.95
N GLU A 286 10.86 3.42 -18.30
CA GLU A 286 11.97 3.11 -19.20
C GLU A 286 11.71 3.56 -20.64
N MET A 287 10.46 3.51 -21.12
CA MET A 287 10.09 4.04 -22.44
C MET A 287 10.29 5.56 -22.50
N LEU A 288 9.84 6.28 -21.47
CA LEU A 288 10.08 7.72 -21.36
C LEU A 288 11.58 8.06 -21.29
N ALA A 289 12.36 7.26 -20.56
CA ALA A 289 13.81 7.46 -20.47
C ALA A 289 14.50 7.24 -21.84
N ILE A 290 14.11 6.23 -22.61
CA ILE A 290 14.63 6.00 -23.96
C ILE A 290 14.25 7.16 -24.88
N GLY A 291 12.98 7.60 -24.84
CA GLY A 291 12.49 8.73 -25.63
C GLY A 291 13.26 10.02 -25.33
N ALA A 292 13.38 10.39 -24.06
CA ALA A 292 14.14 11.56 -23.63
C ALA A 292 15.62 11.48 -24.06
N ALA A 293 16.25 10.31 -23.94
CA ALA A 293 17.64 10.15 -24.37
C ALA A 293 17.82 10.31 -25.89
N LEU A 294 16.84 9.89 -26.70
CA LEU A 294 16.85 10.14 -28.15
C LEU A 294 16.65 11.63 -28.46
N GLU A 295 15.73 12.31 -27.76
CA GLU A 295 15.47 13.75 -27.91
C GLU A 295 16.66 14.64 -27.51
N GLU A 296 17.34 14.28 -26.42
CA GLU A 296 18.58 14.95 -25.98
C GLU A 296 19.75 14.74 -26.95
N GLY A 297 19.60 13.84 -27.92
CA GLY A 297 20.57 13.61 -28.97
C GLY A 297 21.72 12.69 -28.56
N HIS A 298 21.49 11.70 -27.70
CA HIS A 298 22.46 10.64 -27.42
C HIS A 298 22.58 9.68 -28.62
N SER A 299 23.79 9.38 -29.08
CA SER A 299 24.01 8.54 -30.29
C SER A 299 23.86 7.05 -30.03
N VAL A 300 24.10 6.60 -28.80
CA VAL A 300 24.05 5.19 -28.40
C VAL A 300 23.32 5.07 -27.07
N ILE A 301 22.27 4.25 -27.05
CA ILE A 301 21.45 3.95 -25.88
C ILE A 301 21.51 2.44 -25.64
N PRO A 302 22.43 1.96 -24.79
CA PRO A 302 22.47 0.57 -24.37
C PRO A 302 21.33 0.25 -23.40
N ILE A 303 20.54 -0.77 -23.70
CA ILE A 303 19.58 -1.40 -22.78
C ILE A 303 20.24 -2.64 -22.20
N VAL A 304 20.53 -2.60 -20.89
CA VAL A 304 21.32 -3.63 -20.20
C VAL A 304 20.47 -4.33 -19.14
N GLY A 305 20.69 -5.64 -18.97
CA GLY A 305 20.05 -6.45 -17.93
C GLY A 305 20.10 -7.95 -18.23
N VAL A 306 19.71 -8.79 -17.27
CA VAL A 306 19.77 -10.26 -17.44
C VAL A 306 18.87 -10.78 -18.56
N ALA A 307 19.16 -11.98 -19.04
CA ALA A 307 18.28 -12.72 -19.95
C ALA A 307 16.85 -12.84 -19.39
N GLY A 308 15.85 -12.64 -20.25
CA GLY A 308 14.44 -12.80 -19.89
C GLY A 308 13.74 -11.58 -19.27
N LEU A 309 14.42 -10.44 -19.11
CA LEU A 309 13.82 -9.16 -18.67
C LEU A 309 13.04 -8.41 -19.77
N GLY A 310 13.18 -8.82 -21.03
CA GLY A 310 12.46 -8.22 -22.15
C GLY A 310 13.19 -7.05 -22.82
N LYS A 311 14.54 -6.96 -22.73
CA LYS A 311 15.37 -5.93 -23.40
C LYS A 311 15.01 -5.72 -24.86
N THR A 312 15.04 -6.80 -25.66
CA THR A 312 14.65 -6.79 -27.08
C THR A 312 13.23 -6.25 -27.28
N ARG A 313 12.30 -6.62 -26.40
CA ARG A 313 10.92 -6.16 -26.49
C ARG A 313 10.81 -4.66 -26.19
N LEU A 314 11.50 -4.17 -25.17
CA LEU A 314 11.57 -2.75 -24.82
C LEU A 314 12.20 -1.94 -25.96
N ALA A 315 13.34 -2.38 -26.48
CA ALA A 315 14.01 -1.73 -27.62
C ALA A 315 13.10 -1.62 -28.84
N LEU A 316 12.40 -2.70 -29.17
CA LEU A 316 11.47 -2.74 -30.29
C LEU A 316 10.24 -1.85 -30.08
N GLU A 317 9.69 -1.77 -28.86
CA GLU A 317 8.57 -0.86 -28.60
C GLU A 317 8.99 0.60 -28.63
N ALA A 318 10.13 0.95 -28.02
CA ALA A 318 10.67 2.31 -28.07
C ALA A 318 10.95 2.74 -29.50
N ALA A 319 11.59 1.87 -30.30
CA ALA A 319 11.85 2.13 -31.71
C ALA A 319 10.58 2.31 -32.55
N ARG A 320 9.46 1.64 -32.20
CA ARG A 320 8.17 1.83 -32.89
C ARG A 320 7.51 3.15 -32.55
N GLU A 321 7.66 3.63 -31.32
CA GLU A 321 7.05 4.88 -30.87
C GLU A 321 7.64 6.09 -31.59
N VAL A 322 8.97 6.08 -31.79
CA VAL A 322 9.73 7.15 -32.45
C VAL A 322 10.01 6.89 -33.93
N ALA A 323 9.49 5.80 -34.51
CA ALA A 323 9.83 5.39 -35.88
C ALA A 323 9.59 6.52 -36.90
N ASN A 324 8.57 7.35 -36.67
CA ASN A 324 8.18 8.45 -37.54
C ASN A 324 9.20 9.59 -37.61
N ASP A 325 10.13 9.67 -36.65
CA ASP A 325 11.12 10.75 -36.57
C ASP A 325 12.38 10.45 -37.40
N TYR A 326 12.54 9.22 -37.92
CA TYR A 326 13.74 8.76 -38.62
C TYR A 326 13.49 8.49 -40.10
N ILE A 327 13.73 9.50 -40.94
CA ILE A 327 13.49 9.44 -42.40
C ILE A 327 14.34 8.39 -43.14
N GLY A 328 15.51 8.04 -42.61
CA GLY A 328 16.39 6.98 -43.11
C GLY A 328 15.96 5.57 -42.70
N GLY A 329 14.86 5.47 -41.95
CA GLY A 329 14.25 4.23 -41.52
C GLY A 329 14.63 3.81 -40.11
N THR A 330 13.93 2.78 -39.61
CA THR A 330 14.19 2.17 -38.30
C THR A 330 14.43 0.68 -38.47
N TRP A 331 15.66 0.23 -38.16
CA TRP A 331 16.17 -1.08 -38.56
C TRP A 331 16.55 -1.95 -37.36
N PHE A 332 15.93 -3.11 -37.23
CA PHE A 332 16.34 -4.18 -36.34
C PHE A 332 17.47 -5.01 -36.96
N VAL A 333 18.57 -5.18 -36.23
CA VAL A 333 19.73 -5.98 -36.65
C VAL A 333 20.07 -6.96 -35.54
N ALA A 334 19.96 -8.24 -35.85
CA ALA A 334 20.30 -9.32 -34.93
C ALA A 334 21.81 -9.62 -34.96
N LEU A 335 22.50 -9.51 -33.83
CA LEU A 335 23.96 -9.69 -33.73
C LEU A 335 24.40 -11.08 -33.27
N ASP A 336 23.50 -12.07 -33.22
CA ASP A 336 23.71 -13.40 -32.62
C ASP A 336 24.99 -14.14 -33.08
N ASN A 337 25.46 -13.87 -34.30
CA ASN A 337 26.63 -14.54 -34.91
C ASN A 337 27.80 -13.59 -35.20
N CYS A 338 27.78 -12.37 -34.66
CA CYS A 338 28.84 -11.40 -34.86
C CYS A 338 29.97 -11.63 -33.86
N VAL A 339 31.22 -11.53 -34.31
CA VAL A 339 32.42 -11.68 -33.46
C VAL A 339 33.53 -10.67 -33.80
N ASP A 340 33.51 -10.11 -35.02
CA ASP A 340 34.48 -9.11 -35.50
C ASP A 340 33.80 -7.93 -36.21
N VAL A 341 34.56 -6.87 -36.48
CA VAL A 341 34.04 -5.62 -37.08
C VAL A 341 33.38 -5.88 -38.45
N ALA A 342 33.94 -6.79 -39.25
CA ALA A 342 33.41 -7.11 -40.57
C ALA A 342 32.06 -7.81 -40.49
N SER A 343 31.86 -8.70 -39.51
CA SER A 343 30.59 -9.38 -39.26
C SER A 343 29.49 -8.44 -38.78
N VAL A 344 29.80 -7.48 -37.89
CA VAL A 344 28.86 -6.45 -37.43
C VAL A 344 28.46 -5.54 -38.59
N VAL A 345 29.43 -5.04 -39.35
CA VAL A 345 29.18 -4.20 -40.53
C VAL A 345 28.35 -4.97 -41.57
N GLY A 346 28.66 -6.25 -41.79
CA GLY A 346 27.92 -7.11 -42.72
C GLY A 346 26.47 -7.35 -42.29
N ALA A 347 26.21 -7.51 -40.99
CA ALA A 347 24.85 -7.67 -40.46
C ALA A 347 24.01 -6.40 -40.69
N VAL A 348 24.55 -5.22 -40.38
CA VAL A 348 23.87 -3.93 -40.59
C VAL A 348 23.67 -3.65 -42.08
N ALA A 349 24.72 -3.85 -42.90
CA ALA A 349 24.65 -3.66 -44.34
C ALA A 349 23.64 -4.61 -45.02
N GLY A 350 23.54 -5.85 -44.54
CA GLY A 350 22.60 -6.85 -45.05
C GLY A 350 21.15 -6.43 -44.87
N GLU A 351 20.78 -5.94 -43.69
CA GLU A 351 19.42 -5.44 -43.41
C GLU A 351 19.10 -4.18 -44.23
N LEU A 352 20.09 -3.28 -44.40
CA LEU A 352 19.95 -2.05 -45.20
C LEU A 352 20.02 -2.28 -46.73
N GLY A 353 20.24 -3.51 -47.18
CA GLY A 353 20.40 -3.83 -48.61
C GLY A 353 21.67 -3.26 -49.27
N LEU A 354 22.70 -2.96 -48.48
CA LEU A 354 23.97 -2.39 -48.94
C LEU A 354 24.93 -3.51 -49.40
N GLY A 355 25.30 -3.51 -50.69
CA GLY A 355 26.20 -4.50 -51.25
C GLY A 355 27.67 -4.12 -51.20
N GLY A 356 28.54 -5.05 -50.77
CA GLY A 356 29.99 -5.04 -51.04
C GLY A 356 30.75 -3.80 -50.56
N LEU A 357 30.86 -3.62 -49.24
CA LEU A 357 31.65 -2.56 -48.63
C LEU A 357 33.15 -2.83 -48.87
N GLY A 358 33.89 -1.81 -49.29
CA GLY A 358 35.28 -1.91 -49.76
C GLY A 358 36.32 -2.18 -48.65
N ALA A 359 37.54 -1.65 -48.81
CA ALA A 359 38.67 -1.96 -47.91
C ALA A 359 38.52 -1.41 -46.47
N ASP A 360 37.67 -0.40 -46.25
CA ASP A 360 37.28 0.11 -44.93
C ASP A 360 35.75 0.01 -44.76
N PRO A 361 35.25 -1.13 -44.26
CA PRO A 361 33.81 -1.39 -44.21
C PRO A 361 33.05 -0.50 -43.24
N ALA A 362 33.65 -0.11 -42.12
CA ALA A 362 32.98 0.68 -41.08
C ALA A 362 32.79 2.14 -41.52
N ALA A 363 33.83 2.75 -42.12
CA ALA A 363 33.71 4.09 -42.69
C ALA A 363 32.75 4.13 -43.89
N ALA A 364 32.74 3.09 -44.72
CA ALA A 364 31.81 2.99 -45.85
C ALA A 364 30.35 2.84 -45.38
N LEU A 365 30.10 2.08 -44.31
CA LEU A 365 28.78 1.96 -43.68
C LEU A 365 28.30 3.29 -43.10
N ALA A 366 29.16 4.02 -42.38
CA ALA A 366 28.82 5.32 -41.81
C ALA A 366 28.43 6.33 -42.90
N ASN A 367 29.23 6.44 -43.97
CA ASN A 367 28.90 7.32 -45.10
C ASN A 367 27.56 6.94 -45.76
N ALA A 368 27.27 5.64 -45.90
CA ALA A 368 26.01 5.18 -46.49
C ALA A 368 24.79 5.52 -45.61
N LEU A 369 24.94 5.44 -44.29
CA LEU A 369 23.91 5.82 -43.32
C LEU A 369 23.67 7.33 -43.30
N GLU A 370 24.72 8.14 -43.30
CA GLU A 370 24.59 9.61 -43.32
C GLU A 370 23.91 10.10 -44.62
N LEU A 371 24.22 9.47 -45.76
CA LEU A 371 23.55 9.77 -47.04
C LEU A 371 22.06 9.38 -47.06
N ARG A 372 21.63 8.45 -46.19
CA ARG A 372 20.21 8.09 -46.00
C ARG A 372 19.48 9.07 -45.08
N GLY A 373 20.19 9.90 -44.32
CA GLY A 373 19.63 10.81 -43.33
C GLY A 373 19.31 10.12 -41.98
N PRO A 374 18.59 10.81 -41.07
CA PRO A 374 18.28 10.32 -39.73
C PRO A 374 17.80 8.87 -39.69
N THR A 375 18.61 7.97 -39.15
CA THR A 375 18.36 6.52 -39.13
C THR A 375 18.44 6.00 -37.70
N LEU A 376 17.49 5.16 -37.28
CA LEU A 376 17.52 4.47 -36.00
C LEU A 376 17.88 3.00 -36.19
N LEU A 377 18.96 2.53 -35.55
CA LEU A 377 19.37 1.13 -35.54
C LEU A 377 19.04 0.50 -34.18
N VAL A 378 18.29 -0.59 -34.19
CA VAL A 378 18.10 -1.47 -33.02
C VAL A 378 19.04 -2.66 -33.18
N LEU A 379 20.15 -2.63 -32.45
CA LEU A 379 21.19 -3.66 -32.47
C LEU A 379 20.95 -4.65 -31.33
N ASP A 380 20.43 -5.84 -31.64
CA ASP A 380 20.02 -6.82 -30.64
C ASP A 380 21.11 -7.86 -30.38
N ASN A 381 21.24 -8.30 -29.13
CA ASN A 381 22.15 -9.38 -28.73
C ASN A 381 23.66 -9.06 -28.89
N ALA A 382 24.10 -7.89 -28.41
CA ALA A 382 25.46 -7.38 -28.63
C ALA A 382 26.56 -8.02 -27.77
N GLU A 383 26.20 -8.77 -26.73
CA GLU A 383 27.10 -9.48 -25.79
C GLU A 383 28.32 -10.21 -26.39
N THR A 384 28.18 -10.83 -27.56
CA THR A 384 29.24 -11.63 -28.20
C THR A 384 30.23 -10.79 -29.02
N CYS A 385 29.91 -9.53 -29.29
CA CYS A 385 30.68 -8.67 -30.21
C CYS A 385 30.98 -7.26 -29.68
N ILE A 386 30.92 -7.04 -28.37
CA ILE A 386 31.04 -5.70 -27.75
C ILE A 386 32.27 -4.93 -28.23
N GLU A 387 33.45 -5.55 -28.29
CA GLU A 387 34.68 -4.87 -28.74
C GLU A 387 34.61 -4.44 -30.20
N ALA A 388 34.09 -5.33 -31.06
CA ALA A 388 33.89 -5.06 -32.48
C ALA A 388 32.82 -3.98 -32.69
N LEU A 389 31.71 -4.07 -31.96
CA LEU A 389 30.61 -3.12 -32.02
C LEU A 389 31.07 -1.74 -31.53
N ARG A 390 31.88 -1.66 -30.48
CA ARG A 390 32.46 -0.39 -29.98
C ARG A 390 33.21 0.34 -31.10
N SER A 391 34.03 -0.38 -31.86
CA SER A 391 34.75 0.17 -33.02
C SER A 391 33.81 0.66 -34.12
N VAL A 392 32.73 -0.06 -34.42
CA VAL A 392 31.72 0.37 -35.40
C VAL A 392 30.97 1.61 -34.93
N LEU A 393 30.52 1.65 -33.67
CA LEU A 393 29.81 2.78 -33.08
C LEU A 393 30.68 4.05 -33.06
N GLU A 394 31.99 3.93 -32.82
CA GLU A 394 32.92 5.07 -32.91
C GLU A 394 32.98 5.68 -34.32
N HIS A 395 32.93 4.85 -35.36
CA HIS A 395 32.87 5.32 -36.76
C HIS A 395 31.53 5.96 -37.08
N LEU A 396 30.42 5.33 -36.67
CA LEU A 396 29.07 5.89 -36.87
C LEU A 396 28.93 7.26 -36.19
N ARG A 397 29.45 7.41 -34.96
CA ARG A 397 29.38 8.68 -34.25
C ARG A 397 30.17 9.79 -34.94
N ARG A 398 31.33 9.46 -35.53
CA ARG A 398 32.21 10.43 -36.17
C ARG A 398 31.70 10.83 -37.56
N ASP A 399 31.28 9.85 -38.35
CA ASP A 399 31.07 10.00 -39.78
C ASP A 399 29.58 9.90 -40.19
N ALA A 400 28.68 9.56 -39.25
CA ALA A 400 27.22 9.49 -39.44
C ALA A 400 26.43 10.06 -38.24
N PRO A 401 26.60 11.35 -37.89
CA PRO A 401 26.01 11.97 -36.70
C PRO A 401 24.47 11.95 -36.67
N SER A 402 23.82 11.77 -37.82
CA SER A 402 22.36 11.63 -37.89
C SER A 402 21.85 10.22 -37.53
N THR A 403 22.75 9.24 -37.33
CA THR A 403 22.38 7.87 -36.94
C THR A 403 22.33 7.71 -35.43
N ARG A 404 21.26 7.08 -34.94
CA ARG A 404 21.05 6.72 -33.53
C ARG A 404 21.00 5.20 -33.38
N CYS A 405 21.49 4.69 -32.26
CA CYS A 405 21.55 3.25 -31.98
C CYS A 405 20.91 2.93 -30.63
N ILE A 406 19.90 2.07 -30.60
CA ILE A 406 19.46 1.35 -29.40
C ILE A 406 20.14 -0.01 -29.41
N VAL A 407 20.89 -0.34 -28.38
CA VAL A 407 21.64 -1.61 -28.32
C VAL A 407 21.12 -2.48 -27.19
N THR A 408 20.76 -3.73 -27.43
CA THR A 408 20.41 -4.65 -26.34
C THR A 408 21.62 -5.54 -26.01
N SER A 409 21.92 -5.65 -24.73
CA SER A 409 23.05 -6.46 -24.27
C SER A 409 22.82 -6.99 -22.86
N GLN A 410 23.38 -8.15 -22.55
CA GLN A 410 23.49 -8.63 -21.16
C GLN A 410 24.68 -8.03 -20.40
N LEU A 411 25.58 -7.38 -21.12
CA LEU A 411 26.84 -6.81 -20.65
C LEU A 411 26.91 -5.31 -20.97
N HIS A 412 27.58 -4.53 -20.12
CA HIS A 412 27.84 -3.12 -20.38
C HIS A 412 28.77 -2.94 -21.60
N LEU A 413 28.52 -1.90 -22.40
CA LEU A 413 29.31 -1.58 -23.60
C LEU A 413 30.61 -0.84 -23.27
N GLY A 414 30.64 -0.04 -22.20
CA GLY A 414 31.84 0.58 -21.66
C GLY A 414 32.41 1.72 -22.52
N GLN A 415 31.53 2.55 -23.11
CA GLN A 415 31.91 3.77 -23.83
C GLN A 415 31.72 5.04 -22.98
N SER A 416 32.51 6.08 -23.26
CA SER A 416 32.52 7.32 -22.47
C SER A 416 31.31 8.25 -22.68
N ASP A 417 30.50 8.04 -23.73
CA ASP A 417 29.36 8.90 -24.11
C ASP A 417 28.07 8.08 -24.41
N GLU A 418 27.88 6.95 -23.71
CA GLU A 418 26.65 6.16 -23.81
C GLU A 418 25.63 6.53 -22.73
N HIS A 419 24.34 6.57 -23.10
CA HIS A 419 23.25 6.75 -22.14
C HIS A 419 22.64 5.38 -21.80
N GLU A 420 23.22 4.71 -20.81
CA GLU A 420 22.82 3.36 -20.43
C GLU A 420 21.50 3.32 -19.66
N ILE A 421 20.62 2.41 -20.08
CA ILE A 421 19.33 2.13 -19.46
C ILE A 421 19.36 0.71 -18.90
N GLU A 422 19.64 0.60 -17.60
CA GLU A 422 19.57 -0.67 -16.87
C GLU A 422 18.10 -1.02 -16.57
N ILE A 423 17.62 -2.14 -17.11
CA ILE A 423 16.24 -2.59 -16.89
C ILE A 423 16.14 -3.51 -15.67
N LYS A 424 15.16 -3.23 -14.81
CA LYS A 424 14.85 -4.05 -13.62
C LYS A 424 13.78 -5.10 -13.96
N PRO A 425 13.37 -6.03 -13.09
CA PRO A 425 12.13 -6.79 -13.30
C PRO A 425 10.88 -5.89 -13.23
N LEU A 426 9.74 -6.39 -13.69
CA LEU A 426 8.47 -5.69 -13.55
C LEU A 426 8.08 -5.52 -12.07
N ALA A 427 7.37 -4.44 -11.75
CA ALA A 427 6.84 -4.19 -10.42
C ALA A 427 6.09 -5.43 -9.90
N SER A 428 6.51 -5.93 -8.73
CA SER A 428 6.07 -7.20 -8.14
C SER A 428 5.82 -7.04 -6.63
N PRO A 429 4.81 -7.73 -6.07
CA PRO A 429 4.38 -7.57 -4.67
C PRO A 429 5.40 -8.02 -3.60
N GLY A 430 6.52 -8.64 -4.00
CA GLY A 430 7.61 -9.00 -3.09
C GLY A 430 7.22 -9.99 -1.98
N SER A 431 8.02 -10.05 -0.90
CA SER A 431 7.79 -10.99 0.21
C SER A 431 6.58 -10.62 1.10
N ALA A 432 6.11 -9.37 1.02
CA ALA A 432 4.96 -8.85 1.75
C ALA A 432 3.62 -9.10 1.03
N PHE A 433 3.61 -9.86 -0.07
CA PHE A 433 2.42 -10.10 -0.91
C PHE A 433 1.15 -10.54 -0.16
N ARG A 434 1.31 -11.16 1.03
CA ARG A 434 0.19 -11.60 1.89
C ARG A 434 -0.61 -10.45 2.49
N ASN A 435 -0.04 -9.25 2.53
CA ASN A 435 -0.65 -8.05 3.07
C ASN A 435 -1.23 -7.13 1.97
N VAL A 436 -0.99 -7.46 0.70
CA VAL A 436 -1.48 -6.69 -0.45
C VAL A 436 -2.98 -6.95 -0.61
N SER A 437 -3.75 -5.86 -0.68
CA SER A 437 -5.19 -5.86 -0.90
C SER A 437 -5.56 -6.27 -2.33
N PHE A 438 -6.84 -6.46 -2.60
CA PHE A 438 -7.29 -6.81 -3.96
C PHE A 438 -7.09 -5.64 -4.92
N GLU A 439 -7.32 -4.43 -4.43
CA GLU A 439 -7.21 -3.18 -5.16
C GLU A 439 -5.75 -2.90 -5.54
N GLU A 440 -4.83 -3.01 -4.57
CA GLU A 440 -3.37 -2.83 -4.80
C GLU A 440 -2.78 -3.91 -5.72
N ALA A 441 -3.40 -5.10 -5.82
CA ALA A 441 -2.89 -6.17 -6.65
C ALA A 441 -2.84 -5.82 -8.14
N ILE A 442 -3.73 -4.94 -8.59
CA ILE A 442 -3.89 -4.54 -9.99
C ILE A 442 -2.76 -3.59 -10.43
N ASP A 443 -2.18 -2.84 -9.49
CA ASP A 443 -1.13 -1.86 -9.75
C ASP A 443 0.23 -2.51 -10.08
N PHE A 444 0.40 -3.81 -9.78
CA PHE A 444 1.63 -4.53 -10.10
C PHE A 444 1.65 -4.97 -11.57
N ALA A 445 2.56 -4.38 -12.37
CA ALA A 445 2.76 -4.75 -13.78
C ALA A 445 3.00 -6.26 -13.99
N SER A 446 3.64 -6.94 -13.03
CA SER A 446 3.82 -8.40 -13.03
C SER A 446 2.49 -9.18 -12.99
N VAL A 447 1.50 -8.69 -12.25
CA VAL A 447 0.15 -9.25 -12.16
C VAL A 447 -0.61 -9.01 -13.47
N GLY A 448 -0.53 -7.78 -14.00
CA GLY A 448 -1.10 -7.44 -15.31
C GLY A 448 -0.58 -8.35 -16.42
N LEU A 449 0.75 -8.55 -16.47
CA LEU A 449 1.36 -9.45 -17.44
C LEU A 449 0.90 -10.91 -17.26
N LEU A 450 0.82 -11.41 -16.03
CA LEU A 450 0.35 -12.78 -15.76
C LEU A 450 -1.09 -12.97 -16.24
N ILE A 451 -1.98 -12.00 -15.99
CA ILE A 451 -3.39 -12.05 -16.42
C ILE A 451 -3.48 -12.05 -17.95
N ASP A 452 -2.80 -11.12 -18.62
CA ASP A 452 -2.79 -11.01 -20.08
C ASP A 452 -2.31 -12.32 -20.75
N ARG A 453 -1.24 -12.91 -20.23
CA ARG A 453 -0.71 -14.17 -20.75
C ARG A 453 -1.60 -15.36 -20.41
N ALA A 454 -2.23 -15.37 -19.23
CA ALA A 454 -3.17 -16.42 -18.83
C ALA A 454 -4.42 -16.43 -19.72
N GLN A 455 -4.94 -15.25 -20.09
CA GLN A 455 -6.12 -15.10 -20.94
C GLN A 455 -5.93 -15.69 -22.34
N ARG A 456 -4.70 -15.81 -22.82
CA ARG A 456 -4.41 -16.44 -24.12
C ARG A 456 -4.60 -17.96 -24.11
N VAL A 457 -4.36 -18.60 -22.96
CA VAL A 457 -4.53 -20.06 -22.80
C VAL A 457 -5.90 -20.38 -22.17
N LYS A 458 -6.47 -19.44 -21.41
CA LYS A 458 -7.78 -19.54 -20.78
C LYS A 458 -8.52 -18.19 -20.90
N PRO A 459 -9.30 -17.97 -21.98
CA PRO A 459 -9.94 -16.68 -22.29
C PRO A 459 -10.77 -16.07 -21.14
N ASP A 460 -11.42 -16.91 -20.32
CA ASP A 460 -12.26 -16.46 -19.21
C ASP A 460 -11.46 -16.19 -17.90
N PHE A 461 -10.14 -16.22 -17.93
CA PHE A 461 -9.32 -15.97 -16.75
C PHE A 461 -9.45 -14.52 -16.28
N LYS A 462 -9.93 -14.34 -15.04
CA LYS A 462 -10.05 -13.06 -14.35
C LYS A 462 -9.44 -13.14 -12.96
N LEU A 463 -8.91 -12.01 -12.49
CA LEU A 463 -8.52 -11.86 -11.08
C LEU A 463 -9.78 -11.80 -10.22
N THR A 464 -9.82 -12.59 -9.14
CA THR A 464 -10.95 -12.67 -8.21
C THR A 464 -10.44 -12.64 -6.77
N ALA A 465 -11.31 -12.31 -5.82
CA ALA A 465 -10.97 -12.32 -4.39
C ALA A 465 -10.43 -13.68 -3.91
N GLU A 466 -10.81 -14.78 -4.57
CA GLU A 466 -10.36 -16.13 -4.23
C GLU A 466 -8.97 -16.48 -4.81
N ASN A 467 -8.61 -15.93 -5.97
CA ASN A 467 -7.37 -16.28 -6.67
C ASN A 467 -6.26 -15.21 -6.54
N VAL A 468 -6.58 -14.03 -6.02
CA VAL A 468 -5.63 -12.90 -5.91
C VAL A 468 -4.38 -13.26 -5.11
N GLN A 469 -4.51 -13.96 -3.98
CA GLN A 469 -3.37 -14.33 -3.13
C GLN A 469 -2.43 -15.34 -3.81
N PRO A 470 -2.92 -16.42 -4.46
CA PRO A 470 -2.10 -17.25 -5.32
C PRO A 470 -1.43 -16.50 -6.49
N VAL A 471 -2.13 -15.58 -7.16
CA VAL A 471 -1.59 -14.80 -8.29
C VAL A 471 -0.46 -13.88 -7.83
N LEU A 472 -0.67 -13.15 -6.74
CA LEU A 472 0.36 -12.35 -6.07
C LEU A 472 1.55 -13.22 -5.66
N GLY A 473 1.29 -14.41 -5.12
CA GLY A 473 2.32 -15.39 -4.76
C GLY A 473 3.15 -15.85 -5.97
N ILE A 474 2.54 -16.12 -7.12
CA ILE A 474 3.26 -16.46 -8.36
C ILE A 474 4.16 -15.29 -8.76
N CYS A 475 3.62 -14.07 -8.83
CA CYS A 475 4.37 -12.89 -9.26
C CYS A 475 5.54 -12.56 -8.31
N ALA A 476 5.35 -12.76 -7.00
CA ALA A 476 6.39 -12.62 -5.99
C ALA A 476 7.50 -13.66 -6.16
N GLU A 477 7.16 -14.94 -6.33
CA GLU A 477 8.14 -16.03 -6.51
C GLU A 477 8.94 -15.90 -7.81
N LEU A 478 8.33 -15.32 -8.85
CA LEU A 478 8.99 -15.05 -10.12
C LEU A 478 9.70 -13.69 -10.15
N GLU A 479 9.63 -12.93 -9.07
CA GLU A 479 10.30 -11.63 -8.88
C GLU A 479 10.08 -10.65 -10.03
N GLY A 480 8.90 -10.69 -10.67
CA GLY A 480 8.58 -9.79 -11.79
C GLY A 480 9.30 -10.11 -13.11
N MET A 481 9.98 -11.26 -13.25
CA MET A 481 10.66 -11.66 -14.49
C MET A 481 9.66 -11.95 -15.62
N PRO A 482 9.60 -11.14 -16.71
CA PRO A 482 8.59 -11.30 -17.76
C PRO A 482 8.57 -12.68 -18.40
N LEU A 483 9.73 -13.20 -18.83
CA LEU A 483 9.81 -14.53 -19.44
C LEU A 483 9.34 -15.64 -18.48
N ALA A 484 9.66 -15.51 -17.19
CA ALA A 484 9.23 -16.47 -16.19
C ALA A 484 7.71 -16.43 -15.99
N ILE A 485 7.14 -15.23 -15.97
CA ILE A 485 5.69 -15.01 -15.87
C ILE A 485 4.97 -15.60 -17.09
N GLU A 486 5.49 -15.39 -18.29
CA GLU A 486 4.93 -15.97 -19.53
C GLU A 486 4.91 -17.51 -19.48
N LEU A 487 6.02 -18.11 -19.05
CA LEU A 487 6.15 -19.56 -18.91
C LEU A 487 5.24 -20.12 -17.81
N ALA A 488 5.01 -19.39 -16.72
CA ALA A 488 4.07 -19.79 -15.67
C ALA A 488 2.61 -19.61 -16.11
N ALA A 489 2.30 -18.54 -16.84
CA ALA A 489 0.98 -18.25 -17.36
C ALA A 489 0.49 -19.34 -18.31
N SER A 490 1.37 -19.91 -19.14
CA SER A 490 1.03 -21.01 -20.04
C SER A 490 0.55 -22.27 -19.30
N ARG A 491 0.92 -22.44 -18.02
CA ARG A 491 0.47 -23.55 -17.18
C ARG A 491 -0.96 -23.39 -16.67
N LEU A 492 -1.52 -22.17 -16.70
CA LEU A 492 -2.86 -21.87 -16.19
C LEU A 492 -4.00 -22.43 -17.06
N GLY A 493 -3.68 -22.96 -18.24
CA GLY A 493 -4.60 -23.78 -19.03
C GLY A 493 -4.91 -25.14 -18.39
N GLN A 494 -3.99 -25.69 -17.60
CA GLN A 494 -4.10 -27.04 -17.03
C GLN A 494 -4.09 -27.04 -15.50
N LEU A 495 -3.50 -26.02 -14.87
CA LEU A 495 -3.34 -25.90 -13.43
C LEU A 495 -4.05 -24.65 -12.90
N THR A 496 -4.53 -24.69 -11.67
CA THR A 496 -5.03 -23.52 -10.96
C THR A 496 -3.89 -22.61 -10.50
N PRO A 497 -4.12 -21.29 -10.27
CA PRO A 497 -3.10 -20.40 -9.70
C PRO A 497 -2.51 -20.93 -8.38
N GLY A 498 -3.32 -21.54 -7.52
CA GLY A 498 -2.85 -22.14 -6.26
C GLY A 498 -1.95 -23.37 -6.45
N GLU A 499 -2.11 -24.12 -7.55
CA GLU A 499 -1.23 -25.24 -7.90
C GLU A 499 0.07 -24.76 -8.51
N VAL A 500 0.01 -23.81 -9.44
CA VAL A 500 1.22 -23.19 -10.02
C VAL A 500 2.06 -22.56 -8.91
N PHE A 501 1.44 -21.78 -8.02
CA PHE A 501 2.13 -21.19 -6.87
C PHE A 501 2.82 -22.24 -6.00
N ARG A 502 2.11 -23.33 -5.62
CA ARG A 502 2.70 -24.41 -4.82
C ARG A 502 3.88 -25.08 -5.50
N GLN A 503 3.84 -25.26 -6.82
CA GLN A 503 4.93 -25.89 -7.56
C GLN A 503 6.14 -24.95 -7.71
N LEU A 504 5.93 -23.64 -7.81
CA LEU A 504 7.04 -22.68 -7.89
C LEU A 504 7.86 -22.58 -6.59
N ARG A 505 7.28 -22.96 -5.44
CA ARG A 505 7.94 -22.88 -4.13
C ARG A 505 9.07 -23.87 -3.90
N THR A 506 9.25 -24.86 -4.78
CA THR A 506 10.40 -25.78 -4.71
C THR A 506 11.33 -25.57 -5.90
N PRO A 507 12.66 -25.43 -5.69
CA PRO A 507 13.61 -25.19 -6.79
C PRO A 507 13.52 -26.25 -7.90
N THR A 508 13.29 -27.52 -7.55
CA THR A 508 13.12 -28.64 -8.49
C THR A 508 11.95 -28.43 -9.44
N ASN A 509 10.78 -28.10 -8.90
CA ASN A 509 9.55 -27.94 -9.66
C ASN A 509 9.50 -26.60 -10.39
N LYS A 510 10.11 -25.54 -9.85
CA LYS A 510 10.19 -24.21 -10.48
C LYS A 510 10.82 -24.30 -11.88
N ILE A 511 12.00 -24.91 -12.01
CA ILE A 511 12.66 -25.07 -13.31
C ILE A 511 11.90 -26.03 -14.24
N ALA A 512 11.24 -27.06 -13.69
CA ALA A 512 10.42 -27.98 -14.49
C ALA A 512 9.18 -27.26 -15.08
N MET A 513 8.56 -26.37 -14.30
CA MET A 513 7.43 -25.53 -14.73
C MET A 513 7.85 -24.51 -15.80
N LEU A 514 9.06 -23.92 -15.68
CA LEU A 514 9.60 -22.88 -16.57
C LEU A 514 10.34 -23.43 -17.80
N ARG A 515 9.84 -24.53 -18.39
CA ARG A 515 10.26 -25.09 -19.69
C ARG A 515 9.16 -24.89 -20.73
N ALA A 516 9.49 -24.52 -21.97
CA ALA A 516 8.51 -24.44 -23.06
C ALA A 516 7.96 -25.84 -23.41
N GLN A 517 6.72 -25.91 -23.91
CA GLN A 517 6.16 -27.16 -24.45
C GLN A 517 6.73 -27.45 -25.85
N ALA A 518 6.80 -28.73 -26.23
CA ALA A 518 7.29 -29.14 -27.54
C ALA A 518 6.33 -28.65 -28.64
N GLY A 519 6.78 -27.70 -29.48
CA GLY A 519 6.03 -27.21 -30.65
C GLY A 519 5.85 -25.69 -30.76
N GLU A 520 6.16 -24.92 -29.71
CA GLU A 520 6.09 -23.45 -29.77
C GLU A 520 7.44 -22.85 -30.19
N SER A 521 7.56 -22.47 -31.47
CA SER A 521 8.73 -21.78 -32.03
C SER A 521 8.49 -20.27 -32.10
N ALA A 522 8.94 -19.51 -31.09
CA ALA A 522 9.05 -18.04 -31.20
C ALA A 522 9.96 -17.35 -30.16
N LEU A 523 10.56 -18.05 -29.19
CA LEU A 523 11.42 -17.44 -28.16
C LEU A 523 12.90 -17.76 -28.43
N PRO A 524 13.84 -16.80 -28.25
CA PRO A 524 15.29 -17.02 -28.41
C PRO A 524 15.84 -18.17 -27.56
N TYR A 525 15.25 -18.41 -26.37
CA TYR A 525 15.58 -19.52 -25.48
C TYR A 525 14.35 -20.41 -25.28
N ARG A 526 14.50 -21.75 -25.38
CA ARG A 526 13.39 -22.72 -25.21
C ARG A 526 13.08 -23.01 -23.74
N SER A 527 13.91 -22.55 -22.81
CA SER A 527 13.59 -22.55 -21.38
C SER A 527 14.41 -21.53 -20.60
N MET A 528 13.95 -21.15 -19.40
CA MET A 528 14.75 -20.33 -18.47
C MET A 528 16.11 -20.99 -18.16
N ARG A 529 16.18 -22.32 -18.18
CA ARG A 529 17.42 -23.05 -17.96
C ARG A 529 18.46 -22.79 -19.06
N GLU A 530 18.06 -22.79 -20.32
CA GLU A 530 18.98 -22.55 -21.45
C GLU A 530 19.55 -21.12 -21.41
N ALA A 531 18.71 -20.13 -21.08
CA ALA A 531 19.15 -18.75 -20.89
C ALA A 531 20.18 -18.60 -19.75
N LEU A 532 19.95 -19.30 -18.63
CA LEU A 532 20.85 -19.29 -17.47
C LEU A 532 22.15 -20.06 -17.74
N GLU A 533 22.08 -21.22 -18.41
CA GLU A 533 23.27 -22.01 -18.79
C GLU A 533 24.17 -21.22 -19.75
N TRP A 534 23.57 -20.53 -20.72
CA TRP A 534 24.30 -19.66 -21.64
C TRP A 534 24.95 -18.47 -20.92
N SER A 535 24.22 -17.78 -20.05
CA SER A 535 24.76 -16.64 -19.27
C SER A 535 25.93 -17.10 -18.39
N TYR A 536 25.80 -18.27 -17.79
CA TYR A 536 26.80 -18.83 -16.88
C TYR A 536 28.07 -19.28 -17.63
N ALA A 537 27.95 -19.72 -18.88
CA ALA A 537 29.10 -20.09 -19.72
C ALA A 537 30.01 -18.88 -20.07
N HIS A 538 29.52 -17.64 -19.92
CA HIS A 538 30.30 -16.41 -20.14
C HIS A 538 31.07 -15.93 -18.89
N LEU A 539 30.92 -16.63 -17.77
CA LEU A 539 31.73 -16.42 -16.58
C LEU A 539 33.05 -17.20 -16.71
N GLU A 540 34.17 -16.58 -16.32
CA GLU A 540 35.44 -17.29 -16.17
C GLU A 540 35.32 -18.37 -15.07
N ASP A 541 36.12 -19.44 -15.14
CA ASP A 541 36.01 -20.59 -14.22
C ASP A 541 36.06 -20.18 -12.73
N TRP A 542 36.83 -19.13 -12.40
CA TRP A 542 36.93 -18.63 -11.03
C TRP A 542 35.73 -17.76 -10.62
N GLU A 543 35.16 -16.99 -11.54
CA GLU A 543 33.92 -16.24 -11.34
C GLU A 543 32.75 -17.20 -11.14
N GLN A 544 32.68 -18.26 -11.96
CA GLN A 544 31.72 -19.34 -11.80
C GLN A 544 31.82 -19.97 -10.42
N ALA A 545 33.03 -20.26 -9.93
CA ALA A 545 33.25 -20.82 -8.59
C ALA A 545 32.80 -19.86 -7.48
N CYS A 546 33.08 -18.56 -7.60
CA CYS A 546 32.60 -17.55 -6.66
C CYS A 546 31.06 -17.44 -6.68
N PHE A 547 30.45 -17.40 -7.87
CA PHE A 547 29.00 -17.30 -8.05
C PHE A 547 28.26 -18.53 -7.49
N ARG A 548 28.78 -19.75 -7.72
CA ARG A 548 28.24 -20.98 -7.11
C ARG A 548 28.19 -20.91 -5.59
N GLN A 549 29.20 -20.32 -4.95
CA GLN A 549 29.24 -20.18 -3.48
C GLN A 549 28.30 -19.08 -2.98
N MET A 550 28.13 -18.00 -3.73
CA MET A 550 27.20 -16.91 -3.39
C MET A 550 25.73 -17.37 -3.35
N CYS A 551 25.40 -18.54 -3.89
CA CYS A 551 24.06 -19.12 -3.75
C CYS A 551 23.68 -19.40 -2.29
N ALA A 552 24.65 -19.50 -1.37
CA ALA A 552 24.43 -19.63 0.06
C ALA A 552 23.58 -18.49 0.63
N PHE A 553 23.71 -17.30 0.05
CA PHE A 553 23.01 -16.11 0.53
C PHE A 553 21.55 -16.09 0.04
N ARG A 554 20.61 -16.02 0.97
CA ARG A 554 19.19 -15.81 0.74
C ARG A 554 18.80 -14.37 1.14
N GLY A 555 18.24 -13.62 0.20
CA GLY A 555 17.84 -12.22 0.44
C GLY A 555 18.99 -11.22 0.32
N GLY A 556 20.01 -11.55 -0.48
CA GLY A 556 21.20 -10.71 -0.70
C GLY A 556 22.25 -10.82 0.41
N PHE A 557 23.30 -10.00 0.34
CA PHE A 557 24.42 -9.98 1.27
C PHE A 557 25.20 -8.66 1.19
N PHE A 558 25.90 -8.31 2.26
CA PHE A 558 26.88 -7.21 2.23
C PHE A 558 28.27 -7.72 1.84
N LEU A 559 29.17 -6.82 1.42
CA LEU A 559 30.53 -7.17 1.00
C LEU A 559 31.27 -7.97 2.08
N GLU A 560 31.16 -7.56 3.34
CA GLU A 560 31.84 -8.19 4.47
C GLU A 560 31.42 -9.65 4.65
N ALA A 561 30.15 -9.97 4.34
CA ALA A 561 29.67 -11.34 4.37
C ALA A 561 30.25 -12.16 3.21
N ALA A 562 30.32 -11.58 2.01
CA ALA A 562 30.90 -12.26 0.86
C ALA A 562 32.39 -12.56 1.05
N GLU A 563 33.18 -11.61 1.58
CA GLU A 563 34.62 -11.78 1.82
C GLU A 563 34.94 -12.91 2.81
N GLU A 564 34.08 -13.12 3.81
CA GLU A 564 34.24 -14.18 4.81
C GLU A 564 33.75 -15.55 4.31
N VAL A 565 32.74 -15.57 3.43
CA VAL A 565 32.09 -16.82 3.00
C VAL A 565 32.64 -17.37 1.70
N VAL A 566 32.89 -16.50 0.71
CA VAL A 566 33.27 -16.89 -0.65
C VAL A 566 34.78 -17.14 -0.74
N ILE A 567 35.14 -18.28 -1.32
CA ILE A 567 36.52 -18.70 -1.50
C ILE A 567 36.91 -18.54 -2.97
N VAL A 568 37.92 -17.70 -3.25
CA VAL A 568 38.53 -17.61 -4.58
C VAL A 568 39.38 -18.86 -4.83
N PRO A 569 39.24 -19.55 -5.97
CA PRO A 569 40.03 -20.75 -6.27
C PRO A 569 41.54 -20.51 -6.21
N ARG A 570 42.31 -21.49 -5.72
CA ARG A 570 43.77 -21.36 -5.50
C ARG A 570 44.58 -20.95 -6.74
N GLY A 571 44.14 -21.33 -7.94
CA GLY A 571 44.76 -20.92 -9.21
C GLY A 571 44.64 -19.42 -9.51
N ASN A 572 43.80 -18.71 -8.77
CA ASN A 572 43.49 -17.29 -8.92
C ASN A 572 43.72 -16.51 -7.62
N ALA A 573 44.70 -16.92 -6.80
CA ALA A 573 44.94 -16.32 -5.47
C ALA A 573 45.26 -14.82 -5.47
N ASN A 574 45.61 -14.23 -6.63
CA ASN A 574 45.83 -12.79 -6.78
C ASN A 574 44.53 -12.00 -7.03
N ARG A 575 43.40 -12.68 -7.30
CA ARG A 575 42.08 -12.09 -7.49
C ARG A 575 41.36 -11.93 -6.15
N SER A 576 40.39 -11.04 -6.08
CA SER A 576 39.64 -10.74 -4.85
C SER A 576 38.14 -11.03 -4.97
N VAL A 577 37.44 -11.15 -3.83
CA VAL A 577 35.97 -11.33 -3.82
C VAL A 577 35.25 -10.09 -4.35
N ILE A 578 35.77 -8.89 -4.06
CA ILE A 578 35.19 -7.65 -4.58
C ILE A 578 35.31 -7.58 -6.10
N GLU A 579 36.40 -8.06 -6.68
CA GLU A 579 36.57 -8.18 -8.14
C GLU A 579 35.59 -9.20 -8.74
N ALA A 580 35.34 -10.32 -8.06
CA ALA A 580 34.28 -11.26 -8.46
C ALA A 580 32.91 -10.59 -8.45
N ILE A 581 32.59 -9.82 -7.40
CA ILE A 581 31.32 -9.10 -7.28
C ILE A 581 31.18 -8.06 -8.39
N ASP A 582 32.24 -7.31 -8.68
CA ASP A 582 32.26 -6.29 -9.73
C ASP A 582 32.02 -6.91 -11.12
N ASN A 583 32.72 -8.01 -11.43
CA ASN A 583 32.50 -8.74 -12.66
C ASN A 583 31.08 -9.33 -12.75
N LEU A 584 30.55 -9.86 -11.65
CA LEU A 584 29.18 -10.39 -11.62
C LEU A 584 28.11 -9.30 -11.70
N LEU A 585 28.38 -8.08 -11.22
CA LEU A 585 27.53 -6.91 -11.44
C LEU A 585 27.56 -6.51 -12.91
N HIS A 586 28.75 -6.40 -13.50
CA HIS A 586 28.91 -6.07 -14.93
C HIS A 586 28.26 -7.11 -15.86
N LYS A 587 28.17 -8.37 -15.40
CA LYS A 587 27.53 -9.46 -16.13
C LYS A 587 26.06 -9.68 -15.69
N SER A 588 25.50 -8.74 -14.93
CA SER A 588 24.12 -8.76 -14.43
C SER A 588 23.72 -9.95 -13.52
N PHE A 589 24.68 -10.76 -13.05
CA PHE A 589 24.44 -11.87 -12.10
C PHE A 589 24.09 -11.39 -10.68
N LEU A 590 24.57 -10.20 -10.34
CA LEU A 590 24.26 -9.48 -9.11
C LEU A 590 23.61 -8.13 -9.42
N ARG A 591 22.91 -7.57 -8.44
CA ARG A 591 22.37 -6.21 -8.45
C ARG A 591 22.71 -5.50 -7.15
N ARG A 592 22.81 -4.17 -7.19
CA ARG A 592 23.01 -3.32 -6.00
C ARG A 592 21.67 -2.86 -5.43
N GLU A 593 21.58 -2.88 -4.10
CA GLU A 593 20.46 -2.37 -3.33
C GLU A 593 21.01 -1.40 -2.27
N SER A 594 20.54 -0.16 -2.29
CA SER A 594 20.95 0.85 -1.32
C SER A 594 20.15 0.69 -0.04
N THR A 595 20.84 0.59 1.10
CA THR A 595 20.23 0.53 2.42
C THR A 595 20.84 1.60 3.34
N PRO A 596 20.17 1.99 4.42
CA PRO A 596 20.75 2.90 5.42
C PRO A 596 22.07 2.42 6.03
N TYR A 597 22.39 1.13 5.93
CA TYR A 597 23.60 0.51 6.50
C TYR A 597 24.67 0.17 5.45
N GLY A 598 24.47 0.57 4.19
CA GLY A 598 25.43 0.36 3.11
C GLY A 598 24.83 -0.32 1.87
N THR A 599 25.71 -0.65 0.92
CA THR A 599 25.33 -1.32 -0.34
C THR A 599 25.18 -2.81 -0.10
N ARG A 600 24.00 -3.34 -0.43
CA ARG A 600 23.72 -4.77 -0.40
C ARG A 600 23.71 -5.31 -1.83
N PHE A 601 24.31 -6.48 -2.02
CA PHE A 601 24.28 -7.19 -3.30
C PHE A 601 23.21 -8.26 -3.25
N ASN A 602 22.45 -8.42 -4.32
CA ASN A 602 21.41 -9.42 -4.41
C ASN A 602 21.48 -10.15 -5.74
N THR A 603 20.99 -11.38 -5.77
CA THR A 603 20.87 -12.18 -7.00
C THR A 603 19.44 -12.64 -7.12
N TYR A 604 18.94 -12.74 -8.34
CA TYR A 604 17.58 -13.24 -8.59
C TYR A 604 17.43 -14.69 -8.12
N SER A 605 16.27 -15.06 -7.57
CA SER A 605 16.05 -16.43 -7.06
C SER A 605 16.31 -17.51 -8.11
N SER A 606 15.96 -17.27 -9.37
CA SER A 606 16.19 -18.22 -10.48
C SER A 606 17.68 -18.48 -10.74
N LEU A 607 18.52 -17.44 -10.71
CA LEU A 607 19.98 -17.54 -10.84
C LEU A 607 20.58 -18.27 -9.64
N ARG A 608 20.07 -17.99 -8.44
CA ARG A 608 20.48 -18.64 -7.20
C ARG A 608 20.16 -20.13 -7.17
N ASP A 609 18.96 -20.49 -7.63
CA ASP A 609 18.50 -21.88 -7.72
C ASP A 609 19.32 -22.66 -8.75
N PHE A 610 19.67 -22.01 -9.86
CA PHE A 610 20.57 -22.57 -10.86
C PHE A 610 21.98 -22.81 -10.28
N ALA A 611 22.57 -21.80 -9.65
CA ALA A 611 23.87 -21.91 -8.98
C ALA A 611 23.88 -23.03 -7.94
N SER A 612 22.86 -23.12 -7.09
CA SER A 612 22.76 -24.12 -6.02
C SER A 612 22.80 -25.57 -6.52
N ARG A 613 22.28 -25.86 -7.72
CA ARG A 613 22.34 -27.22 -8.30
C ARG A 613 23.72 -27.56 -8.85
N LEU A 614 24.44 -26.58 -9.37
CA LEU A 614 25.81 -26.80 -9.85
C LEU A 614 26.73 -27.14 -8.66
N THR A 615 26.48 -26.57 -7.49
CA THR A 615 27.26 -26.83 -6.28
C THR A 615 27.06 -28.25 -5.70
N GLN A 616 25.88 -28.86 -5.91
CA GLN A 616 25.57 -30.23 -5.48
C GLN A 616 26.45 -31.32 -6.12
N GLN A 617 27.25 -30.98 -7.14
CA GLN A 617 28.12 -31.93 -7.87
C GLN A 617 29.55 -32.07 -7.33
N GLY A 618 29.91 -31.45 -6.18
CA GLY A 618 31.17 -31.81 -5.49
C GLY A 618 31.90 -30.73 -4.67
N GLU A 619 31.37 -29.51 -4.55
CA GLU A 619 32.07 -28.36 -3.93
C GLU A 619 31.40 -27.84 -2.63
N ASN A 620 30.62 -28.67 -1.96
CA ASN A 620 29.59 -28.15 -1.03
C ASN A 620 30.07 -27.82 0.40
N ASP A 621 31.21 -28.32 0.87
CA ASP A 621 31.43 -28.41 2.32
C ASP A 621 32.02 -27.16 2.99
N ASP A 622 32.89 -26.41 2.32
CA ASP A 622 33.72 -25.38 2.97
C ASP A 622 33.03 -24.01 3.06
N PHE A 623 32.38 -23.54 1.99
CA PHE A 623 31.67 -22.26 2.01
C PHE A 623 30.40 -22.31 2.88
N GLU A 624 29.69 -23.44 2.95
CA GLU A 624 28.53 -23.61 3.84
C GLU A 624 28.95 -23.50 5.32
N LYS A 625 30.10 -24.09 5.69
CA LYS A 625 30.67 -23.95 7.04
C LYS A 625 31.05 -22.50 7.34
N ARG A 626 31.66 -21.80 6.39
CA ARG A 626 31.98 -20.37 6.52
C ARG A 626 30.72 -19.52 6.64
N HIS A 627 29.68 -19.81 5.87
CA HIS A 627 28.38 -19.14 5.93
C HIS A 627 27.75 -19.31 7.32
N ILE A 628 27.72 -20.53 7.86
CA ILE A 628 27.25 -20.79 9.23
C ILE A 628 28.11 -20.00 10.24
N ALA A 629 29.44 -20.10 10.15
CA ALA A 629 30.35 -19.44 11.09
C ALA A 629 30.19 -17.90 11.08
N PHE A 630 30.06 -17.31 9.89
CA PHE A 630 29.84 -15.87 9.72
C PHE A 630 28.54 -15.43 10.40
N PHE A 631 27.41 -16.07 10.09
CA PHE A 631 26.13 -15.67 10.67
C PHE A 631 26.02 -16.01 12.16
N VAL A 632 26.73 -17.03 12.67
CA VAL A 632 26.83 -17.29 14.11
C VAL A 632 27.63 -16.19 14.82
N LYS A 633 28.75 -15.74 14.24
CA LYS A 633 29.53 -14.59 14.73
C LYS A 633 28.66 -13.32 14.72
N TYR A 634 27.92 -13.10 13.65
CA TYR A 634 27.02 -11.96 13.49
C TYR A 634 25.87 -11.96 14.52
N ALA A 635 25.20 -13.10 14.71
CA ALA A 635 24.19 -13.28 15.74
C ALA A 635 24.72 -13.03 17.16
N SER A 636 25.99 -13.37 17.42
CA SER A 636 26.63 -13.11 18.72
C SER A 636 26.80 -11.61 18.99
N VAL A 637 27.20 -10.83 17.98
CA VAL A 637 27.32 -9.35 18.10
C VAL A 637 25.98 -8.71 18.46
N TRP A 638 24.89 -9.22 17.88
CA TRP A 638 23.55 -8.76 18.23
C TRP A 638 23.16 -9.12 19.66
N ASN A 639 23.44 -10.36 20.08
CA ASN A 639 23.18 -10.81 21.46
C ASN A 639 23.90 -9.91 22.49
N ASP A 640 25.14 -9.49 22.18
CA ASP A 640 25.91 -8.56 23.02
C ASP A 640 25.35 -7.12 22.96
N ALA A 641 24.85 -6.69 21.80
CA ALA A 641 24.24 -5.38 21.63
C ALA A 641 22.85 -5.25 22.28
N ARG A 642 22.22 -6.37 22.67
CA ARG A 642 20.84 -6.44 23.17
C ARG A 642 20.57 -5.57 24.40
N SER A 643 21.60 -5.33 25.21
CA SER A 643 21.53 -4.49 26.42
C SER A 643 22.14 -3.11 26.22
N SER A 644 22.35 -2.67 24.97
CA SER A 644 23.05 -1.43 24.64
C SER A 644 22.25 -0.49 23.75
N ARG A 645 22.71 0.76 23.61
CA ARG A 645 22.16 1.75 22.67
C ARG A 645 22.22 1.30 21.19
N LYS A 646 23.02 0.27 20.86
CA LYS A 646 23.16 -0.27 19.51
C LYS A 646 22.08 -1.30 19.15
N LEU A 647 21.15 -1.61 20.06
CA LEU A 647 20.10 -2.61 19.84
C LEU A 647 19.26 -2.32 18.58
N VAL A 648 18.91 -1.06 18.31
CA VAL A 648 18.08 -0.70 17.14
C VAL A 648 18.81 -1.03 15.85
N GLU A 649 20.00 -0.47 15.64
CA GLU A 649 20.82 -0.73 14.45
C GLU A 649 21.09 -2.22 14.27
N ALA A 650 21.47 -2.92 15.36
CA ALA A 650 21.77 -4.34 15.30
C ALA A 650 20.52 -5.16 14.90
N THR A 651 19.33 -4.80 15.40
CA THR A 651 18.10 -5.53 15.09
C THR A 651 17.63 -5.28 13.66
N GLU A 652 17.74 -4.05 13.17
CA GLU A 652 17.42 -3.73 11.78
C GLU A 652 18.35 -4.44 10.80
N ARG A 653 19.63 -4.53 11.16
CA ARG A 653 20.62 -5.30 10.41
C ARG A 653 20.36 -6.81 10.42
N ILE A 654 19.95 -7.40 11.56
CA ILE A 654 19.52 -8.81 11.60
C ILE A 654 18.26 -9.04 10.76
N ALA A 655 17.31 -8.11 10.77
CA ALA A 655 16.10 -8.23 9.98
C ALA A 655 16.40 -8.31 8.47
N LEU A 656 17.37 -7.52 7.98
CA LEU A 656 17.84 -7.58 6.59
C LEU A 656 18.47 -8.94 6.23
N ASP A 657 19.11 -9.60 7.19
CA ASP A 657 19.77 -10.90 7.02
C ASP A 657 18.93 -12.09 7.54
N ALA A 658 17.66 -11.89 7.85
CA ALA A 658 16.83 -12.94 8.45
C ALA A 658 16.75 -14.21 7.58
N ASP A 659 16.70 -14.05 6.25
CA ASP A 659 16.69 -15.18 5.31
C ASP A 659 18.04 -15.91 5.24
N ASN A 660 19.15 -15.16 5.31
CA ASN A 660 20.49 -15.74 5.43
C ASN A 660 20.64 -16.54 6.72
N ILE A 661 20.18 -16.00 7.85
CA ILE A 661 20.24 -16.65 9.16
C ILE A 661 19.37 -17.91 9.17
N ARG A 662 18.15 -17.86 8.60
CA ARG A 662 17.30 -19.05 8.43
C ARG A 662 17.98 -20.13 7.58
N ASN A 663 18.62 -19.73 6.48
CA ASN A 663 19.35 -20.66 5.62
C ASN A 663 20.52 -21.30 6.38
N ALA A 664 21.38 -20.49 7.01
CA ALA A 664 22.50 -20.95 7.83
C ALA A 664 22.03 -21.92 8.94
N MET A 665 20.91 -21.62 9.60
CA MET A 665 20.32 -22.46 10.63
C MET A 665 19.87 -23.81 10.06
N ARG A 666 19.17 -23.82 8.92
CA ARG A 666 18.72 -25.04 8.25
C ARG A 666 19.89 -25.93 7.85
N VAL A 667 20.92 -25.34 7.21
CA VAL A 667 22.13 -26.07 6.82
C VAL A 667 22.88 -26.62 8.05
N ALA A 668 22.95 -25.86 9.15
CA ALA A 668 23.52 -26.35 10.41
C ALA A 668 22.74 -27.53 10.99
N MET A 669 21.40 -27.52 10.93
CA MET A 669 20.56 -28.64 11.38
C MET A 669 20.76 -29.88 10.53
N ASP A 670 20.80 -29.75 9.20
CA ASP A 670 21.00 -30.86 8.27
C ASP A 670 22.38 -31.53 8.48
N ARG A 671 23.38 -30.75 8.90
CA ARG A 671 24.73 -31.21 9.26
C ARG A 671 24.83 -31.75 10.69
N GLY A 672 23.79 -31.64 11.51
CA GLY A 672 23.79 -32.03 12.92
C GLY A 672 24.51 -31.06 13.86
N ASP A 673 24.92 -29.87 13.40
CA ASP A 673 25.48 -28.81 14.24
C ASP A 673 24.34 -28.03 14.94
N LEU A 674 23.70 -28.69 15.90
CA LEU A 674 22.60 -28.12 16.66
C LEU A 674 23.02 -26.91 17.50
N LYS A 675 24.29 -26.79 17.85
CA LYS A 675 24.82 -25.65 18.63
C LYS A 675 24.80 -24.37 17.81
N SER A 676 25.30 -24.42 16.57
CA SER A 676 25.23 -23.27 15.66
C SER A 676 23.79 -22.96 15.27
N ALA A 677 22.99 -23.99 14.98
CA ALA A 677 21.57 -23.83 14.66
C ALA A 677 20.80 -23.12 15.80
N MET A 678 21.03 -23.51 17.06
CA MET A 678 20.35 -22.90 18.20
C MET A 678 20.74 -21.42 18.38
N ARG A 679 22.02 -21.06 18.19
CA ARG A 679 22.47 -19.66 18.28
C ARG A 679 21.81 -18.78 17.22
N LEU A 680 21.66 -19.29 16.00
CA LEU A 680 20.98 -18.58 14.91
C LEU A 680 19.47 -18.48 15.18
N PHE A 681 18.88 -19.55 15.72
CA PHE A 681 17.47 -19.57 16.11
C PHE A 681 17.16 -18.56 17.22
N ASP A 682 18.01 -18.46 18.24
CA ASP A 682 17.88 -17.50 19.34
C ASP A 682 17.84 -16.04 18.84
N ALA A 683 18.77 -15.67 17.95
CA ALA A 683 18.78 -14.35 17.33
C ALA A 683 17.52 -14.06 16.49
N LEU A 684 17.03 -15.05 15.71
CA LEU A 684 15.78 -14.91 14.96
C LEU A 684 14.57 -14.79 15.88
N TYR A 685 14.51 -15.58 16.96
CA TYR A 685 13.39 -15.59 17.89
C TYR A 685 13.21 -14.23 18.54
N HIS A 686 14.30 -13.55 18.90
CA HIS A 686 14.22 -12.25 19.55
C HIS A 686 14.12 -11.06 18.59
N CYS A 687 14.48 -11.21 17.31
CA CYS A 687 14.24 -10.20 16.27
C CYS A 687 12.77 -10.16 15.78
N ARG A 688 11.98 -11.20 16.10
CA ARG A 688 10.62 -11.40 15.55
C ARG A 688 9.64 -10.24 15.75
N ASP A 689 9.82 -9.49 16.83
CA ASP A 689 8.90 -8.45 17.24
C ASP A 689 9.06 -7.17 16.41
N GLN A 690 10.19 -6.95 15.70
CA GLN A 690 10.54 -5.64 15.12
C GLN A 690 10.24 -5.42 13.62
N ARG A 691 10.09 -6.46 12.80
CA ARG A 691 9.72 -6.33 11.35
C ARG A 691 8.94 -7.53 10.79
N GLY A 692 8.31 -8.35 11.64
CA GLY A 692 7.49 -9.48 11.17
C GLY A 692 8.31 -10.56 10.48
N SER A 693 9.29 -11.15 11.19
CA SER A 693 10.17 -12.22 10.69
C SER A 693 9.44 -13.55 10.45
N GLY A 694 8.35 -13.57 9.69
CA GLY A 694 7.54 -14.75 9.44
C GLY A 694 6.96 -15.39 10.71
N ASN A 695 6.23 -16.49 10.54
CA ASN A 695 5.76 -17.27 11.68
C ASN A 695 6.96 -18.07 12.24
N ILE A 696 7.50 -17.65 13.40
CA ILE A 696 8.60 -18.35 14.10
C ILE A 696 8.12 -19.63 14.81
N ARG A 697 6.81 -19.74 15.08
CA ARG A 697 6.22 -20.85 15.86
C ARG A 697 6.51 -22.25 15.30
N PRO A 698 6.52 -22.49 13.98
CA PRO A 698 6.98 -23.75 13.41
C PRO A 698 8.41 -24.09 13.80
N LEU A 699 9.32 -23.10 13.85
CA LEU A 699 10.70 -23.30 14.26
C LEU A 699 10.80 -23.59 15.76
N VAL A 700 10.02 -22.91 16.60
CA VAL A 700 9.92 -23.23 18.04
C VAL A 700 9.48 -24.69 18.24
N ASN A 701 8.48 -25.15 17.49
CA ASN A 701 8.02 -26.54 17.56
C ASN A 701 9.07 -27.53 17.03
N GLU A 702 9.80 -27.17 15.97
CA GLU A 702 10.87 -28.01 15.42
C GLU A 702 12.02 -28.19 16.43
N PHE A 703 12.49 -27.10 17.04
CA PHE A 703 13.50 -27.16 18.11
C PHE A 703 12.97 -27.83 19.38
N TRP A 704 11.67 -27.71 19.66
CA TRP A 704 11.03 -28.43 20.76
C TRP A 704 11.17 -29.95 20.59
N GLU A 705 10.93 -30.49 19.40
CA GLU A 705 11.13 -31.93 19.13
C GLU A 705 12.61 -32.36 19.24
N LEU A 706 13.54 -31.45 18.96
CA LEU A 706 14.98 -31.69 19.05
C LEU A 706 15.56 -31.43 20.45
N ARG A 707 14.78 -30.95 21.42
CA ARG A 707 15.26 -30.43 22.71
C ARG A 707 16.12 -31.40 23.52
N ASP A 708 15.85 -32.71 23.40
CA ASP A 708 16.59 -33.75 24.12
C ASP A 708 18.01 -33.98 23.54
N ARG A 709 18.29 -33.44 22.36
CA ARG A 709 19.61 -33.49 21.69
C ARG A 709 20.42 -32.20 21.88
N LEU A 710 19.84 -31.18 22.49
CA LEU A 710 20.48 -29.88 22.74
C LEU A 710 21.33 -29.92 24.02
N SER A 711 22.15 -28.89 24.23
CA SER A 711 22.80 -28.69 25.53
C SER A 711 21.75 -28.41 26.61
N ASP A 712 22.07 -28.66 27.89
CA ASP A 712 21.12 -28.41 28.98
C ASP A 712 20.61 -26.96 29.00
N ILE A 713 21.47 -25.98 28.68
CA ILE A 713 21.10 -24.55 28.61
C ILE A 713 20.16 -24.29 27.43
N ASP A 714 20.50 -24.80 26.25
CA ASP A 714 19.70 -24.62 25.03
C ASP A 714 18.33 -25.31 25.15
N ARG A 715 18.29 -26.46 25.83
CA ARG A 715 17.05 -27.17 26.15
C ARG A 715 16.14 -26.31 27.02
N VAL A 716 16.66 -25.70 28.08
CA VAL A 716 15.87 -24.77 28.91
C VAL A 716 15.40 -23.59 28.07
N LEU A 717 16.25 -23.03 27.21
CA LEU A 717 15.90 -21.89 26.35
C LEU A 717 14.74 -22.23 25.39
N VAL A 718 14.74 -23.41 24.78
CA VAL A 718 13.63 -23.85 23.92
C VAL A 718 12.34 -24.04 24.73
N ILE A 719 12.42 -24.59 25.95
CA ILE A 719 11.25 -24.74 26.82
C ILE A 719 10.70 -23.36 27.23
N GLN A 720 11.58 -22.40 27.53
CA GLN A 720 11.23 -21.01 27.77
C GLN A 720 10.54 -20.40 26.54
N MET A 721 11.13 -20.50 25.35
CA MET A 721 10.52 -19.99 24.11
C MET A 721 9.12 -20.57 23.87
N LYS A 722 8.93 -21.87 24.13
CA LYS A 722 7.63 -22.52 24.07
C LYS A 722 6.63 -21.92 25.07
N ALA A 723 7.04 -21.72 26.32
CA ALA A 723 6.22 -21.08 27.33
C ALA A 723 5.85 -19.63 26.96
N ALA A 724 6.77 -18.86 26.38
CA ALA A 724 6.54 -17.48 25.94
C ALA A 724 5.54 -17.41 24.77
N ASP A 725 5.64 -18.34 23.82
CA ASP A 725 4.70 -18.45 22.71
C ASP A 725 3.29 -18.75 23.21
N GLU A 726 3.14 -19.64 24.20
CA GLU A 726 1.83 -19.95 24.79
C GLU A 726 1.29 -18.77 25.64
N LEU A 727 2.16 -18.04 26.35
CA LEU A 727 1.77 -16.80 27.05
C LEU A 727 1.21 -15.77 26.06
N THR A 728 1.91 -15.58 24.95
CA THR A 728 1.53 -14.61 23.90
C THR A 728 0.26 -15.05 23.15
N GLY A 729 0.09 -16.37 22.94
CA GLY A 729 -1.13 -16.95 22.37
C GLY A 729 -2.35 -16.91 23.32
N GLY A 730 -2.13 -16.60 24.59
CA GLY A 730 -3.15 -16.56 25.63
C GLY A 730 -3.44 -17.92 26.27
N ASN A 731 -2.68 -18.97 26.00
CA ASN A 731 -2.83 -20.31 26.58
C ASN A 731 -2.12 -20.37 27.95
N ALA A 732 -2.68 -19.66 28.95
CA ALA A 732 -2.05 -19.48 30.25
C ALA A 732 -1.75 -20.80 31.00
N GLN A 733 -2.55 -21.84 30.77
CA GLN A 733 -2.33 -23.17 31.35
C GLN A 733 -1.10 -23.88 30.76
N ASP A 734 -1.00 -23.93 29.42
CA ASP A 734 0.15 -24.53 28.74
C ASP A 734 1.43 -23.71 28.97
N ALA A 735 1.30 -22.39 29.03
CA ALA A 735 2.38 -21.51 29.45
C ALA A 735 2.91 -21.86 30.84
N LEU A 736 2.02 -22.07 31.82
CA LEU A 736 2.39 -22.45 33.17
C LEU A 736 3.04 -23.84 33.22
N LEU A 737 2.52 -24.80 32.44
CA LEU A 737 3.08 -26.14 32.32
C LEU A 737 4.54 -26.08 31.82
N HIS A 738 4.78 -25.45 30.68
CA HIS A 738 6.11 -25.37 30.08
C HIS A 738 7.06 -24.52 30.95
N ALA A 739 6.59 -23.41 31.54
CA ALA A 739 7.42 -22.61 32.44
C ALA A 739 7.82 -23.39 33.70
N THR A 740 6.93 -24.25 34.23
CA THR A 740 7.25 -25.14 35.35
C THR A 740 8.31 -26.16 34.95
N GLN A 741 8.17 -26.80 33.79
CA GLN A 741 9.19 -27.71 33.25
C GLN A 741 10.57 -27.02 33.09
N ALA A 742 10.58 -25.75 32.66
CA ALA A 742 11.82 -24.98 32.53
C ALA A 742 12.46 -24.66 33.88
N VAL A 743 11.67 -24.44 34.94
CA VAL A 743 12.18 -24.24 36.31
C VAL A 743 12.74 -25.55 36.84
N ASP A 744 11.96 -26.63 36.81
CA ASP A 744 12.34 -27.92 37.37
C ASP A 744 13.64 -28.45 36.74
N PHE A 745 13.75 -28.33 35.41
CA PHE A 745 14.96 -28.75 34.69
C PHE A 745 16.17 -27.85 35.00
N ALA A 746 15.98 -26.53 35.09
CA ALA A 746 17.07 -25.62 35.44
C ALA A 746 17.57 -25.83 36.88
N GLU A 747 16.69 -26.21 37.81
CA GLU A 747 17.06 -26.61 39.17
C GLU A 747 17.83 -27.93 39.18
N GLU A 748 17.32 -28.96 38.52
CA GLU A 748 17.97 -30.27 38.42
C GLU A 748 19.40 -30.16 37.89
N LYS A 749 19.61 -29.32 36.86
CA LYS A 749 20.91 -29.09 36.22
C LYS A 749 21.74 -27.98 36.86
N ASN A 750 21.26 -27.34 37.92
CA ASN A 750 21.93 -26.21 38.61
C ASN A 750 22.29 -25.04 37.67
N LEU A 751 21.39 -24.70 36.73
CA LEU A 751 21.59 -23.63 35.75
C LEU A 751 21.07 -22.28 36.25
N THR A 752 21.82 -21.61 37.13
CA THR A 752 21.36 -20.40 37.85
C THR A 752 20.84 -19.27 36.94
N THR A 753 21.53 -18.96 35.83
CA THR A 753 21.10 -17.89 34.91
C THR A 753 19.82 -18.26 34.16
N ALA A 754 19.69 -19.53 33.74
CA ALA A 754 18.50 -20.01 33.06
C ALA A 754 17.30 -20.07 34.04
N LEU A 755 17.55 -20.45 35.30
CA LEU A 755 16.56 -20.50 36.37
C LEU A 755 15.90 -19.14 36.61
N ILE A 756 16.66 -18.04 36.63
CA ILE A 756 16.09 -16.68 36.78
C ILE A 756 15.04 -16.43 35.69
N SER A 757 15.38 -16.67 34.42
CA SER A 757 14.46 -16.43 33.31
C SER A 757 13.26 -17.39 33.36
N SER A 758 13.45 -18.65 33.73
CA SER A 758 12.36 -19.62 33.92
C SER A 758 11.39 -19.20 35.02
N LEU A 759 11.89 -18.76 36.17
CA LEU A 759 11.08 -18.26 37.29
C LEU A 759 10.31 -16.99 36.91
N MET A 760 10.95 -16.06 36.20
CA MET A 760 10.26 -14.86 35.67
C MET A 760 9.07 -15.23 34.79
N MET A 761 9.23 -16.24 33.92
CA MET A 761 8.16 -16.71 33.04
C MET A 761 7.05 -17.44 33.80
N ARG A 762 7.41 -18.32 34.73
CA ARG A 762 6.45 -19.04 35.57
C ARG A 762 5.65 -18.08 36.44
N GLY A 763 6.31 -17.05 36.99
CA GLY A 763 5.66 -15.99 37.75
C GLY A 763 4.63 -15.21 36.93
N ARG A 764 4.96 -14.86 35.69
CA ARG A 764 4.01 -14.23 34.75
C ARG A 764 2.85 -15.15 34.39
N ALA A 765 3.11 -16.43 34.12
CA ALA A 765 2.08 -17.42 33.82
C ALA A 765 1.13 -17.64 35.01
N ASN A 766 1.66 -17.72 36.23
CA ASN A 766 0.89 -17.76 37.47
C ASN A 766 0.01 -16.53 37.62
N GLY A 767 0.54 -15.33 37.35
CA GLY A 767 -0.23 -14.09 37.33
C GLY A 767 -1.41 -14.14 36.35
N ASN A 768 -1.19 -14.61 35.12
CA ASN A 768 -2.26 -14.75 34.11
C ASN A 768 -3.30 -15.84 34.47
N MET A 769 -2.91 -16.84 35.27
CA MET A 769 -3.81 -17.86 35.82
C MET A 769 -4.55 -17.41 37.10
N GLY A 770 -4.29 -16.20 37.59
CA GLY A 770 -4.85 -15.71 38.86
C GLY A 770 -4.15 -16.26 40.11
N ASN A 771 -3.08 -17.04 39.96
CA ASN A 771 -2.26 -17.58 41.04
C ASN A 771 -1.22 -16.55 41.52
N GLU A 772 -1.68 -15.34 41.85
CA GLU A 772 -0.79 -14.19 42.10
C GLU A 772 0.23 -14.44 43.21
N GLN A 773 -0.14 -15.18 44.26
CA GLN A 773 0.76 -15.50 45.37
C GLN A 773 1.96 -16.35 44.92
N ARG A 774 1.71 -17.39 44.10
CA ARG A 774 2.80 -18.21 43.53
C ARG A 774 3.66 -17.40 42.57
N GLY A 775 3.06 -16.45 41.85
CA GLY A 775 3.80 -15.53 41.01
C GLY A 775 4.72 -14.62 41.80
N LEU A 776 4.25 -14.11 42.94
CA LEU A 776 5.05 -13.30 43.86
C LEU A 776 6.24 -14.08 44.42
N GLU A 777 6.01 -15.32 44.87
CA GLU A 777 7.08 -16.21 45.36
C GLU A 777 8.17 -16.45 44.30
N ASP A 778 7.78 -16.67 43.04
CA ASP A 778 8.72 -16.82 41.93
C ASP A 778 9.54 -15.54 41.70
N PHE A 779 8.92 -14.35 41.74
CA PHE A 779 9.64 -13.08 41.54
C PHE A 779 10.55 -12.71 42.72
N GLU A 780 10.13 -12.98 43.96
CA GLU A 780 10.97 -12.79 45.15
C GLU A 780 12.20 -13.69 45.09
N ARG A 781 12.03 -14.94 44.65
CA ARG A 781 13.14 -15.86 44.42
C ARG A 781 14.07 -15.41 43.30
N VAL A 782 13.54 -14.80 42.24
CA VAL A 782 14.37 -14.15 41.20
C VAL A 782 15.23 -13.05 41.82
N ILE A 783 14.67 -12.19 42.67
CA ILE A 783 15.42 -11.12 43.33
C ILE A 783 16.54 -11.71 44.21
N GLU A 784 16.25 -12.74 45.00
CA GLU A 784 17.24 -13.41 45.85
C GLU A 784 18.43 -13.96 45.04
N ILE A 785 18.14 -14.68 43.95
CA ILE A 785 19.18 -15.26 43.08
C ILE A 785 19.94 -14.15 42.34
N ALA A 786 19.23 -13.14 41.84
CA ALA A 786 19.82 -12.02 41.12
C ALA A 786 20.77 -11.20 42.01
N GLN A 787 20.40 -10.93 43.26
CA GLN A 787 21.26 -10.24 44.23
C GLN A 787 22.53 -11.05 44.56
N ARG A 788 22.40 -12.37 44.75
CA ARG A 788 23.56 -13.24 45.01
C ARG A 788 24.52 -13.34 43.83
N THR A 789 24.01 -13.21 42.60
CA THR A 789 24.79 -13.31 41.36
C THR A 789 25.26 -11.95 40.83
N GLY A 790 24.93 -10.84 41.50
CA GLY A 790 25.27 -9.48 41.06
C GLY A 790 24.51 -9.02 39.82
N ASN A 791 23.35 -9.64 39.50
CA ASN A 791 22.54 -9.32 38.34
C ASN A 791 21.45 -8.29 38.68
N GLU A 792 21.85 -7.05 38.94
CA GLU A 792 20.94 -5.97 39.37
C GLU A 792 19.82 -5.68 38.36
N ARG A 793 20.08 -5.89 37.07
CA ARG A 793 19.06 -5.76 36.02
C ARG A 793 17.84 -6.63 36.30
N ASN A 794 18.03 -7.90 36.63
CA ASN A 794 16.92 -8.82 36.88
C ASN A 794 16.16 -8.51 38.18
N VAL A 795 16.78 -7.81 39.13
CA VAL A 795 16.07 -7.25 40.30
C VAL A 795 15.04 -6.21 39.84
N GLY A 796 15.44 -5.25 39.01
CA GLY A 796 14.53 -4.23 38.48
C GLY A 796 13.39 -4.83 37.66
N VAL A 797 13.66 -5.80 36.79
CA VAL A 797 12.61 -6.44 35.97
C VAL A 797 11.63 -7.27 36.82
N ALA A 798 12.11 -7.93 37.87
CA ALA A 798 11.25 -8.62 38.84
C ALA A 798 10.39 -7.63 39.64
N GLN A 799 10.95 -6.50 40.07
CA GLN A 799 10.22 -5.43 40.77
C GLN A 799 9.06 -4.87 39.93
N ILE A 800 9.24 -4.65 38.63
CA ILE A 800 8.14 -4.25 37.71
C ILE A 800 7.02 -5.29 37.75
N SER A 801 7.36 -6.58 37.73
CA SER A 801 6.38 -7.68 37.71
C SER A 801 5.60 -7.77 39.04
N ILE A 802 6.28 -7.57 40.17
CA ILE A 802 5.65 -7.49 41.50
C ILE A 802 4.76 -6.24 41.61
N ALA A 803 5.21 -5.10 41.11
CA ALA A 803 4.44 -3.86 41.07
C ALA A 803 3.14 -4.01 40.27
N ASN A 804 3.18 -4.74 39.15
CA ASN A 804 1.99 -5.09 38.37
C ASN A 804 0.99 -5.94 39.18
N ILE A 805 1.46 -6.91 39.98
CA ILE A 805 0.60 -7.67 40.90
C ILE A 805 0.01 -6.74 41.99
N ALA A 806 0.84 -5.88 42.60
CA ALA A 806 0.38 -4.92 43.61
C ALA A 806 -0.69 -3.97 43.04
N SER A 807 -0.53 -3.51 41.80
CA SER A 807 -1.52 -2.69 41.06
C SER A 807 -2.84 -3.44 40.85
N ARG A 808 -2.83 -4.72 40.48
CA ARG A 808 -4.06 -5.54 40.38
C ARG A 808 -4.75 -5.69 41.73
N GLN A 809 -3.99 -5.85 42.81
CA GLN A 809 -4.48 -5.92 44.18
C GLN A 809 -4.93 -4.57 44.77
N ASN A 810 -4.88 -3.48 43.99
CA ASN A 810 -5.17 -2.10 44.41
C ASN A 810 -4.25 -1.57 45.52
N ARG A 811 -3.07 -2.16 45.70
CA ARG A 811 -2.00 -1.61 46.54
C ARG A 811 -1.22 -0.55 45.78
N PHE A 812 -1.90 0.54 45.40
CA PHE A 812 -1.39 1.55 44.48
C PHE A 812 -0.11 2.24 44.98
N GLY A 813 -0.02 2.49 46.30
CA GLY A 813 1.18 3.09 46.89
C GLY A 813 2.42 2.19 46.79
N ASP A 814 2.25 0.88 47.05
CA ASP A 814 3.33 -0.11 46.88
C ASP A 814 3.76 -0.17 45.41
N ALA A 815 2.78 -0.26 44.49
CA ALA A 815 3.03 -0.34 43.06
C ALA A 815 3.77 0.89 42.53
N GLU A 816 3.32 2.10 42.88
CA GLU A 816 3.96 3.37 42.46
C GLU A 816 5.41 3.46 42.95
N ARG A 817 5.66 3.12 44.22
CA ARG A 817 7.02 3.09 44.77
C ARG A 817 7.91 2.12 44.01
N MET A 818 7.44 0.89 43.79
CA MET A 818 8.21 -0.15 43.12
C MET A 818 8.48 0.16 41.64
N PHE A 819 7.53 0.75 40.90
CA PHE A 819 7.79 1.19 39.53
C PHE A 819 8.87 2.27 39.46
N ARG A 820 8.84 3.24 40.38
CA ARG A 820 9.87 4.30 40.45
C ARG A 820 11.25 3.76 40.82
N GLU A 821 11.32 2.91 41.84
CA GLU A 821 12.57 2.25 42.26
C GLU A 821 13.17 1.41 41.11
N ALA A 822 12.32 0.63 40.42
CA ALA A 822 12.75 -0.16 39.27
C ALA A 822 13.21 0.72 38.10
N ASN A 823 12.48 1.79 37.76
CA ASN A 823 12.87 2.72 36.71
C ASN A 823 14.26 3.32 37.00
N GLN A 824 14.47 3.87 38.20
CA GLN A 824 15.74 4.48 38.59
C GLN A 824 16.90 3.49 38.52
N LEU A 825 16.70 2.26 39.01
CA LEU A 825 17.71 1.21 38.95
C LEU A 825 18.07 0.88 37.49
N LEU A 826 17.07 0.58 36.66
CA LEU A 826 17.28 0.16 35.27
C LEU A 826 17.89 1.28 34.41
N GLU A 827 17.49 2.52 34.64
CA GLU A 827 18.05 3.70 33.99
C GLU A 827 19.52 3.91 34.36
N SER A 828 19.88 3.77 35.66
CA SER A 828 21.28 3.84 36.11
C SER A 828 22.18 2.75 35.53
N LEU A 829 21.60 1.59 35.19
CA LEU A 829 22.28 0.49 34.51
C LEU A 829 22.33 0.67 32.98
N GLY A 830 21.69 1.71 32.44
CA GLY A 830 21.60 1.99 31.01
C GLY A 830 20.58 1.13 30.25
N ASP A 831 19.73 0.34 30.94
CA ASP A 831 18.64 -0.43 30.33
C ASP A 831 17.40 0.46 30.12
N LEU A 832 17.50 1.36 29.14
CA LEU A 832 16.46 2.32 28.80
C LEU A 832 15.14 1.64 28.37
N HIS A 833 15.20 0.43 27.82
CA HIS A 833 14.00 -0.31 27.42
C HIS A 833 13.18 -0.75 28.63
N GLN A 834 13.81 -1.40 29.63
CA GLN A 834 13.07 -1.83 30.82
C GLN A 834 12.67 -0.64 31.72
N ALA A 835 13.46 0.44 31.72
CA ALA A 835 13.08 1.71 32.34
C ALA A 835 11.78 2.27 31.70
N HIS A 836 11.72 2.31 30.36
CA HIS A 836 10.51 2.74 29.64
C HIS A 836 9.29 1.82 29.93
N VAL A 837 9.49 0.51 30.07
CA VAL A 837 8.43 -0.43 30.49
C VAL A 837 7.92 -0.11 31.89
N ALA A 838 8.80 0.22 32.85
CA ALA A 838 8.41 0.65 34.18
C ALA A 838 7.57 1.95 34.14
N ASN A 839 8.01 2.95 33.37
CA ASN A 839 7.28 4.21 33.20
C ASN A 839 5.92 4.01 32.54
N THR A 840 5.82 3.20 31.50
CA THR A 840 4.55 2.92 30.82
C THR A 840 3.54 2.25 31.76
N ASN A 841 3.99 1.29 32.58
CA ASN A 841 3.12 0.67 33.59
C ASN A 841 2.70 1.64 34.69
N LEU A 842 3.58 2.57 35.08
CA LEU A 842 3.27 3.65 36.02
C LEU A 842 2.27 4.66 35.44
N ILE A 843 2.39 5.03 34.15
CA ILE A 843 1.40 5.84 33.45
C ILE A 843 0.03 5.16 33.49
N MET A 844 -0.03 3.87 33.15
CA MET A 844 -1.29 3.10 33.23
C MET A 844 -1.86 3.06 34.66
N LEU A 845 -1.02 3.03 35.69
CA LEU A 845 -1.42 3.12 37.09
C LEU A 845 -2.05 4.48 37.43
N TYR A 846 -1.51 5.58 36.88
CA TYR A 846 -2.07 6.93 37.05
C TYR A 846 -3.38 7.11 36.28
N LEU A 847 -3.46 6.63 35.04
CA LEU A 847 -4.68 6.65 34.24
C LEU A 847 -5.82 5.91 34.95
N ARG A 848 -5.56 4.72 35.53
CA ARG A 848 -6.55 3.95 36.30
C ARG A 848 -7.02 4.67 37.57
N GLN A 849 -6.17 5.51 38.16
CA GLN A 849 -6.50 6.34 39.32
C GLN A 849 -7.09 7.71 38.94
N LYS A 850 -7.27 7.99 37.63
CA LYS A 850 -7.70 9.29 37.10
C LYS A 850 -6.79 10.46 37.52
N ARG A 851 -5.51 10.18 37.74
CA ARG A 851 -4.47 11.16 38.05
C ARG A 851 -3.87 11.68 36.74
N TRP A 852 -4.66 12.48 36.02
CA TRP A 852 -4.35 12.91 34.66
C TRP A 852 -3.04 13.70 34.56
N ASP A 853 -2.82 14.64 35.49
CA ASP A 853 -1.63 15.50 35.49
C ASP A 853 -0.34 14.71 35.74
N ASP A 854 -0.38 13.71 36.63
CA ASP A 854 0.76 12.84 36.90
C ASP A 854 1.07 11.94 35.69
N ALA A 855 0.04 11.46 34.99
CA ALA A 855 0.20 10.69 33.76
C ALA A 855 0.79 11.54 32.63
N GLU A 856 0.29 12.75 32.43
CA GLU A 856 0.76 13.70 31.41
C GLU A 856 2.22 14.08 31.64
N GLY A 857 2.58 14.48 32.86
CA GLY A 857 3.97 14.83 33.19
C GLY A 857 4.94 13.66 33.00
N LEU A 858 4.51 12.42 33.29
CA LEU A 858 5.34 11.24 33.06
C LEU A 858 5.44 10.87 31.57
N ILE A 859 4.37 11.02 30.78
CA ILE A 859 4.40 10.86 29.32
C ILE A 859 5.39 11.83 28.69
N GLU A 860 5.37 13.10 29.11
CA GLU A 860 6.33 14.12 28.66
C GLU A 860 7.77 13.74 29.00
N GLN A 861 8.04 13.28 30.22
CA GLN A 861 9.38 12.83 30.63
C GLN A 861 9.90 11.65 29.80
N THR A 862 9.01 10.75 29.35
CA THR A 862 9.42 9.61 28.51
C THR A 862 9.76 10.01 27.07
N ARG A 863 9.41 11.22 26.63
CA ARG A 863 9.70 11.73 25.28
C ARG A 863 11.20 11.71 24.99
N ASP A 864 12.01 12.22 25.90
CA ASP A 864 13.46 12.28 25.76
C ASP A 864 14.06 10.87 25.60
N ILE A 865 13.55 9.88 26.35
CA ILE A 865 13.99 8.49 26.24
C ILE A 865 13.63 7.91 24.86
N THR A 866 12.42 8.18 24.36
CA THR A 866 11.99 7.71 23.03
C THR A 866 12.78 8.35 21.90
N GLU A 867 13.06 9.65 21.97
CA GLU A 867 13.85 10.38 20.98
C GLU A 867 15.33 9.96 21.01
N GLN A 868 15.92 9.80 22.20
CA GLN A 868 17.32 9.36 22.36
C GLN A 868 17.56 7.93 21.88
N THR A 869 16.59 7.03 22.05
CA THR A 869 16.73 5.63 21.64
C THR A 869 16.39 5.39 20.18
N GLY A 870 15.62 6.27 19.54
CA GLY A 870 15.09 6.07 18.19
C GLY A 870 14.15 4.86 18.07
N SER A 871 13.68 4.30 19.19
CA SER A 871 12.86 3.10 19.19
C SER A 871 11.43 3.42 18.74
N ARG A 872 11.03 2.86 17.60
CA ARG A 872 9.65 2.96 17.08
C ARG A 872 8.63 2.32 18.01
N GLU A 873 8.98 1.19 18.65
CA GLU A 873 8.14 0.52 19.65
C GLU A 873 7.87 1.43 20.86
N MET A 874 8.93 2.00 21.47
CA MET A 874 8.76 2.87 22.64
C MET A 874 7.99 4.15 22.28
N SER A 875 8.24 4.69 21.08
CA SER A 875 7.46 5.82 20.54
C SER A 875 5.99 5.45 20.40
N ALA A 876 5.67 4.28 19.87
CA ALA A 876 4.30 3.78 19.73
C ALA A 876 3.62 3.58 21.10
N MET A 877 4.33 3.05 22.09
CA MET A 877 3.81 2.89 23.47
C MET A 877 3.53 4.25 24.13
N ARG A 878 4.35 5.27 23.86
CA ARG A 878 4.12 6.64 24.31
C ARG A 878 2.86 7.23 23.67
N GLU A 879 2.72 7.12 22.36
CA GLU A 879 1.54 7.60 21.62
C GLU A 879 0.26 6.90 22.09
N LEU A 880 0.31 5.58 22.29
CA LEU A 880 -0.81 4.82 22.87
C LEU A 880 -1.18 5.29 24.28
N SER A 881 -0.18 5.66 25.09
CA SER A 881 -0.41 6.18 26.45
C SER A 881 -1.08 7.57 26.40
N LEU A 882 -0.67 8.42 25.45
CA LEU A 882 -1.26 9.73 25.22
C LEU A 882 -2.69 9.62 24.69
N ALA A 883 -2.95 8.72 23.75
CA ALA A 883 -4.29 8.43 23.25
C ALA A 883 -5.25 8.05 24.39
N ARG A 884 -4.82 7.14 25.29
CA ARG A 884 -5.60 6.73 26.47
C ARG A 884 -5.78 7.85 27.49
N LEU A 885 -4.80 8.74 27.65
CA LEU A 885 -4.94 9.93 28.50
C LEU A 885 -6.03 10.86 27.97
N LEU A 886 -6.02 11.14 26.66
CA LEU A 886 -6.98 12.02 25.99
C LEU A 886 -8.38 11.41 25.99
N GLU A 887 -8.49 10.10 25.75
CA GLU A 887 -9.74 9.34 25.93
C GLU A 887 -10.28 9.52 27.35
N GLY A 888 -9.43 9.33 28.38
CA GLY A 888 -9.80 9.51 29.79
C GLY A 888 -10.22 10.94 30.15
N LYS A 889 -9.64 11.96 29.49
CA LYS A 889 -10.02 13.38 29.60
C LYS A 889 -11.31 13.72 28.81
N GLY A 890 -11.85 12.79 28.02
CA GLY A 890 -13.05 12.99 27.21
C GLY A 890 -12.80 13.78 25.92
N GLN A 891 -11.62 13.63 25.31
CA GLN A 891 -11.18 14.29 24.07
C GLN A 891 -11.00 13.23 22.96
N PRO A 892 -12.11 12.70 22.39
CA PRO A 892 -12.04 11.54 21.50
C PRO A 892 -11.36 11.83 20.15
N GLU A 893 -11.56 13.03 19.59
CA GLU A 893 -10.96 13.43 18.31
C GLU A 893 -9.43 13.40 18.38
N SER A 894 -8.84 14.09 19.36
CA SER A 894 -7.39 14.06 19.58
C SER A 894 -6.88 12.68 19.99
N ALA A 895 -7.66 11.89 20.73
CA ALA A 895 -7.27 10.52 21.06
C ALA A 895 -7.16 9.64 19.81
N ILE A 896 -8.06 9.78 18.83
CA ILE A 896 -8.03 9.03 17.56
C ILE A 896 -6.76 9.35 16.76
N GLU A 897 -6.32 10.61 16.71
CA GLU A 897 -5.05 10.99 16.06
C GLU A 897 -3.87 10.21 16.64
N HIS A 898 -3.73 10.22 17.97
CA HIS A 898 -2.65 9.50 18.65
C HIS A 898 -2.79 7.97 18.53
N TYR A 899 -4.01 7.42 18.48
CA TYR A 899 -4.22 6.00 18.17
C TYR A 899 -3.73 5.64 16.76
N MET A 900 -3.98 6.48 15.75
CA MET A 900 -3.50 6.27 14.38
C MET A 900 -1.97 6.34 14.31
N THR A 901 -1.35 7.31 15.00
CA THR A 901 0.11 7.41 15.07
C THR A 901 0.72 6.19 15.76
N ALA A 902 0.18 5.77 16.92
CA ALA A 902 0.63 4.56 17.62
C ALA A 902 0.51 3.32 16.73
N LEU A 903 -0.60 3.19 16.00
CA LEU A 903 -0.86 2.08 15.09
C LEU A 903 0.18 2.01 13.95
N SER A 904 0.44 3.14 13.29
CA SER A 904 1.45 3.24 12.23
C SER A 904 2.84 2.86 12.76
N LEU A 905 3.23 3.39 13.92
CA LEU A 905 4.52 3.07 14.53
C LEU A 905 4.63 1.59 14.94
N PHE A 906 3.58 0.97 15.49
CA PHE A 906 3.58 -0.46 15.77
C PHE A 906 3.65 -1.32 14.51
N GLN A 907 3.04 -0.88 13.40
CA GLN A 907 3.10 -1.58 12.12
C GLN A 907 4.50 -1.50 11.50
N GLU A 908 5.11 -0.31 11.48
CA GLU A 908 6.50 -0.11 11.06
C GLU A 908 7.47 -0.93 11.92
N ALA A 909 7.21 -0.98 13.22
CA ALA A 909 7.97 -1.76 14.17
C ALA A 909 7.54 -3.24 14.21
N GLY A 910 6.68 -3.76 13.32
CA GLY A 910 6.34 -5.19 13.27
C GLY A 910 5.56 -5.78 14.46
N HIS A 911 5.08 -4.97 15.41
CA HIS A 911 4.36 -5.42 16.60
C HIS A 911 2.86 -5.63 16.35
N GLY A 912 2.51 -6.66 15.58
CA GLY A 912 1.13 -6.93 15.14
C GLY A 912 0.09 -7.11 16.26
N ILE A 913 0.49 -7.65 17.42
CA ILE A 913 -0.42 -7.79 18.58
C ILE A 913 -0.75 -6.43 19.19
N ASN A 914 0.25 -5.58 19.41
CA ASN A 914 0.04 -4.24 19.97
C ASN A 914 -0.71 -3.34 18.98
N ALA A 915 -0.42 -3.45 17.68
CA ALA A 915 -1.20 -2.82 16.63
C ALA A 915 -2.68 -3.26 16.68
N SER A 916 -2.93 -4.57 16.85
CA SER A 916 -4.30 -5.11 16.94
C SER A 916 -5.03 -4.62 18.19
N VAL A 917 -4.36 -4.59 19.34
CA VAL A 917 -4.93 -4.05 20.59
C VAL A 917 -5.25 -2.56 20.44
N THR A 918 -4.32 -1.78 19.90
CA THR A 918 -4.49 -0.34 19.62
C THR A 918 -5.69 -0.10 18.72
N ARG A 919 -5.84 -0.93 17.67
CA ARG A 919 -6.98 -0.85 16.75
C ARG A 919 -8.31 -1.23 17.40
N LEU A 920 -8.34 -2.21 18.30
CA LEU A 920 -9.55 -2.55 19.08
C LEU A 920 -9.93 -1.44 20.07
N ASP A 921 -8.95 -0.82 20.73
CA ASP A 921 -9.19 0.31 21.63
C ASP A 921 -9.77 1.49 20.84
N MET A 922 -9.12 1.86 19.73
CA MET A 922 -9.61 2.90 18.80
C MET A 922 -10.99 2.58 18.24
N GLY A 923 -11.23 1.34 17.78
CA GLY A 923 -12.54 0.94 17.26
C GLY A 923 -13.66 1.01 18.29
N THR A 924 -13.34 0.76 19.57
CA THR A 924 -14.29 0.95 20.67
C THR A 924 -14.61 2.45 20.83
N LEU A 925 -13.61 3.32 20.76
CA LEU A 925 -13.77 4.78 20.80
C LEU A 925 -14.52 5.34 19.57
N CYS A 926 -14.28 4.83 18.37
CA CYS A 926 -15.05 5.19 17.18
C CYS A 926 -16.54 4.86 17.38
N LEU A 927 -16.83 3.66 17.88
CA LEU A 927 -18.20 3.23 18.12
C LEU A 927 -18.93 4.16 19.10
N SER A 928 -18.28 4.53 20.21
CA SER A 928 -18.93 5.41 21.18
C SER A 928 -18.94 6.90 20.78
N VAL A 929 -18.24 7.36 19.73
CA VAL A 929 -18.57 8.67 19.08
C VAL A 929 -19.70 8.52 18.07
N GLY A 930 -20.05 7.30 17.66
CA GLY A 930 -21.13 7.01 16.69
C GLY A 930 -20.63 6.66 15.30
N ASP A 931 -19.32 6.47 15.12
CA ASP A 931 -18.70 6.05 13.87
C ASP A 931 -18.62 4.52 13.81
N ILE A 932 -19.73 3.91 13.38
CA ILE A 932 -19.88 2.46 13.29
C ILE A 932 -19.00 1.89 12.17
N ASP A 933 -18.82 2.62 11.06
CA ASP A 933 -18.04 2.16 9.92
C ASP A 933 -16.55 2.05 10.26
N ALA A 934 -15.98 3.06 10.93
CA ALA A 934 -14.60 2.98 11.41
C ALA A 934 -14.40 1.86 12.44
N ALA A 935 -15.39 1.62 13.32
CA ALA A 935 -15.36 0.50 14.26
C ALA A 935 -15.39 -0.87 13.54
N ARG A 936 -16.20 -0.99 12.48
CA ARG A 936 -16.29 -2.20 11.64
C ARG A 936 -15.01 -2.46 10.88
N GLU A 937 -14.40 -1.41 10.33
CA GLU A 937 -13.09 -1.49 9.65
C GLU A 937 -12.01 -1.96 10.63
N ALA A 938 -11.93 -1.35 11.82
CA ALA A 938 -11.03 -1.75 12.88
C ALA A 938 -11.18 -3.24 13.24
N ALA A 939 -12.42 -3.72 13.42
CA ALA A 939 -12.72 -5.11 13.71
C ALA A 939 -12.31 -6.05 12.55
N ALA A 940 -12.55 -5.66 11.29
CA ALA A 940 -12.20 -6.46 10.11
C ALA A 940 -10.68 -6.70 9.99
N HIS A 941 -9.87 -5.67 10.22
CA HIS A 941 -8.41 -5.79 10.25
C HIS A 941 -7.92 -6.75 11.34
N VAL A 942 -8.45 -6.60 12.55
CA VAL A 942 -8.06 -7.46 13.69
C VAL A 942 -8.51 -8.89 13.47
N LYS A 943 -9.67 -9.13 12.86
CA LYS A 943 -10.18 -10.47 12.54
C LYS A 943 -9.21 -11.25 11.65
N ARG A 944 -8.65 -10.60 10.61
CA ARG A 944 -7.63 -11.20 9.74
C ARG A 944 -6.40 -11.59 10.54
N PHE A 945 -5.83 -10.67 11.32
CA PHE A 945 -4.65 -10.95 12.15
C PHE A 945 -4.90 -12.06 13.19
N ALA A 946 -6.02 -12.01 13.92
CA ALA A 946 -6.36 -12.97 14.96
C ALA A 946 -6.51 -14.41 14.40
N SER A 947 -7.04 -14.57 13.18
CA SER A 947 -7.13 -15.88 12.51
C SER A 947 -5.77 -16.50 12.22
N ILE A 948 -4.77 -15.66 11.91
CA ILE A 948 -3.40 -16.08 11.59
C ILE A 948 -2.62 -16.32 12.88
N SER A 949 -2.74 -15.42 13.85
CA SER A 949 -1.97 -15.46 15.11
C SER A 949 -2.51 -16.50 16.09
N ARG A 950 -3.80 -16.90 15.97
CA ARG A 950 -4.53 -17.77 16.89
C ARG A 950 -4.50 -17.28 18.34
N THR A 951 -4.46 -15.96 18.54
CA THR A 951 -4.40 -15.36 19.87
C THR A 951 -5.78 -15.31 20.50
N GLN A 952 -6.04 -16.15 21.51
CA GLN A 952 -7.37 -16.25 22.13
C GLN A 952 -7.83 -14.94 22.78
N LEU A 953 -6.92 -14.21 23.43
CA LEU A 953 -7.25 -12.93 24.07
C LEU A 953 -7.70 -11.87 23.06
N LEU A 954 -7.04 -11.79 21.89
CA LEU A 954 -7.44 -10.89 20.82
C LEU A 954 -8.82 -11.27 20.26
N THR A 955 -9.08 -12.57 20.05
CA THR A 955 -10.39 -13.05 19.61
C THR A 955 -11.50 -12.67 20.59
N MET A 956 -11.28 -12.82 21.90
CA MET A 956 -12.29 -12.46 22.90
C MET A 956 -12.59 -10.95 22.93
N ARG A 957 -11.56 -10.10 22.77
CA ARG A 957 -11.74 -8.64 22.69
C ARG A 957 -12.38 -8.21 21.37
N LEU A 958 -12.04 -8.87 20.26
CA LEU A 958 -12.67 -8.67 18.95
C LEU A 958 -14.16 -9.03 18.99
N ASN A 959 -14.52 -10.19 19.52
CA ASN A 959 -15.91 -10.62 19.64
C ASN A 959 -16.73 -9.66 20.51
N ARG A 960 -16.11 -9.05 21.53
CA ARG A 960 -16.74 -7.99 22.31
C ARG A 960 -17.05 -6.76 21.46
N LEU A 961 -16.08 -6.26 20.69
CA LEU A 961 -16.29 -5.12 19.79
C LEU A 961 -17.33 -5.43 18.72
N LEU A 962 -17.27 -6.60 18.09
CA LEU A 962 -18.28 -7.05 17.12
C LEU A 962 -19.67 -7.10 17.75
N GLY A 963 -19.80 -7.68 18.95
CA GLY A 963 -21.08 -7.68 19.68
C GLY A 963 -21.63 -6.28 19.93
N LEU A 964 -20.77 -5.31 20.25
CA LEU A 964 -21.17 -3.90 20.42
C LEU A 964 -21.60 -3.26 19.09
N ILE A 965 -20.88 -3.51 17.99
CA ILE A 965 -21.23 -3.02 16.64
C ILE A 965 -22.62 -3.52 16.24
N GLU A 966 -22.90 -4.81 16.42
CA GLU A 966 -24.20 -5.38 16.05
C GLU A 966 -25.34 -4.87 16.95
N ILE A 967 -25.06 -4.47 18.20
CA ILE A 967 -26.04 -3.80 19.07
C ILE A 967 -26.39 -2.41 18.49
N GLU A 968 -25.40 -1.63 18.07
CA GLU A 968 -25.61 -0.30 17.48
C GLU A 968 -26.29 -0.38 16.10
N ASP A 969 -25.95 -1.38 15.28
CA ASP A 969 -26.61 -1.66 13.99
C ASP A 969 -28.07 -2.13 14.12
N GLY A 970 -28.48 -2.54 15.32
CA GLY A 970 -29.82 -3.07 15.58
C GLY A 970 -30.01 -4.57 15.30
N ASP A 971 -28.97 -5.31 14.91
CA ASP A 971 -29.01 -6.78 14.78
C ASP A 971 -28.75 -7.47 16.12
N PHE A 972 -29.72 -7.35 17.03
CA PHE A 972 -29.61 -7.86 18.40
C PHE A 972 -29.46 -9.39 18.45
N THR A 973 -30.01 -10.11 17.46
CA THR A 973 -29.90 -11.57 17.42
C THR A 973 -28.47 -12.00 17.13
N LYS A 974 -27.82 -11.34 16.17
CA LYS A 974 -26.42 -11.59 15.83
C LYS A 974 -25.50 -11.15 16.96
N ALA A 975 -25.74 -9.98 17.57
CA ALA A 975 -25.03 -9.53 18.76
C ALA A 975 -25.06 -10.57 19.89
N ARG A 976 -26.26 -11.08 20.20
CA ARG A 976 -26.46 -12.10 21.23
C ARG A 976 -25.67 -13.38 20.92
N ASN A 977 -25.72 -13.87 19.68
CA ASN A 977 -25.03 -15.11 19.31
C ASN A 977 -23.51 -14.96 19.49
N ILE A 978 -22.93 -13.85 19.00
CA ILE A 978 -21.48 -13.57 19.15
C ILE A 978 -21.09 -13.48 20.62
N LEU A 979 -21.85 -12.75 21.44
CA LEU A 979 -21.54 -12.56 22.87
C LEU A 979 -21.76 -13.83 23.71
N ALA A 980 -22.71 -14.69 23.34
CA ALA A 980 -22.96 -15.96 23.98
C ALA A 980 -21.83 -16.97 23.72
N GLU A 981 -21.37 -17.08 22.46
CA GLU A 981 -20.18 -17.87 22.12
C GLU A 981 -18.95 -17.37 22.87
N ASN A 982 -18.80 -16.04 22.97
CA ASN A 982 -17.70 -15.43 23.71
C ASN A 982 -17.81 -15.67 25.24
N ASP A 983 -19.01 -15.78 25.79
CA ASP A 983 -19.23 -16.08 27.22
C ASP A 983 -18.72 -17.48 27.59
N GLU A 984 -18.88 -18.46 26.70
CA GLU A 984 -18.37 -19.81 26.93
C GLU A 984 -16.82 -19.85 27.02
N GLN A 985 -16.15 -18.96 26.30
CA GLN A 985 -14.69 -18.84 26.32
C GLN A 985 -14.21 -18.01 27.50
N THR A 986 -14.83 -16.86 27.74
CA THR A 986 -14.45 -15.95 28.82
C THR A 986 -14.76 -16.56 30.19
N SER A 987 -15.85 -17.30 30.36
CA SER A 987 -16.26 -17.92 31.62
C SER A 987 -15.21 -18.86 32.22
N LYS A 988 -14.37 -19.48 31.38
CA LYS A 988 -13.27 -20.36 31.76
C LYS A 988 -12.02 -19.60 32.22
N ARG A 989 -12.01 -18.27 32.16
CA ARG A 989 -10.87 -17.43 32.54
C ARG A 989 -10.97 -16.91 33.97
N PRO A 990 -9.83 -16.81 34.68
CA PRO A 990 -9.78 -16.25 36.04
C PRO A 990 -9.96 -14.72 36.07
N GLU A 991 -9.76 -14.03 34.94
CA GLU A 991 -9.83 -12.58 34.86
C GLU A 991 -11.28 -12.08 34.93
N ALA A 992 -11.65 -11.46 36.06
CA ALA A 992 -12.98 -10.95 36.30
C ALA A 992 -13.39 -9.83 35.33
N SER A 993 -12.43 -8.99 34.90
CA SER A 993 -12.69 -7.88 33.98
C SER A 993 -13.29 -8.37 32.66
N LEU A 994 -12.68 -9.38 32.05
CA LEU A 994 -13.06 -9.92 30.76
C LEU A 994 -14.41 -10.65 30.85
N ARG A 995 -14.58 -11.52 31.87
CA ARG A 995 -15.84 -12.26 32.10
C ARG A 995 -17.01 -11.33 32.36
N LEU A 996 -16.89 -10.45 33.36
CA LEU A 996 -18.02 -9.66 33.82
C LEU A 996 -18.42 -8.60 32.80
N THR A 997 -17.46 -8.06 32.03
CA THR A 997 -17.78 -7.16 30.92
C THR A 997 -18.55 -7.90 29.82
N ASN A 998 -18.08 -9.08 29.38
CA ASN A 998 -18.79 -9.85 28.35
C ASN A 998 -20.20 -10.23 28.80
N LYS A 999 -20.34 -10.66 30.06
CA LYS A 999 -21.62 -11.06 30.64
C LYS A 999 -22.62 -9.91 30.73
N ALA A 1000 -22.16 -8.71 31.07
CA ALA A 1000 -23.01 -7.51 31.07
C ALA A 1000 -23.46 -7.11 29.66
N LEU A 1001 -22.59 -7.25 28.66
CA LEU A 1001 -22.94 -6.99 27.25
C LEU A 1001 -23.89 -8.05 26.68
N LEU A 1002 -23.70 -9.32 27.04
CA LEU A 1002 -24.64 -10.38 26.70
C LEU A 1002 -26.02 -10.12 27.32
N ALA A 1003 -26.07 -9.66 28.57
CA ALA A 1003 -27.32 -9.25 29.21
C ALA A 1003 -27.98 -8.07 28.47
N LEU A 1004 -27.20 -7.10 27.97
CA LEU A 1004 -27.71 -6.02 27.13
C LEU A 1004 -28.31 -6.54 25.81
N ALA A 1005 -27.63 -7.45 25.12
CA ALA A 1005 -28.14 -8.04 23.88
C ALA A 1005 -29.42 -8.88 24.12
N GLU A 1006 -29.48 -9.64 25.21
CA GLU A 1006 -30.68 -10.39 25.61
C GLU A 1006 -31.86 -9.46 25.93
N PHE A 1007 -31.58 -8.33 26.60
CA PHE A 1007 -32.59 -7.32 26.89
C PHE A 1007 -33.17 -6.72 25.60
N LYS A 1008 -32.30 -6.40 24.64
CA LYS A 1008 -32.70 -5.87 23.32
C LYS A 1008 -33.48 -6.87 22.47
N CYS A 1009 -33.23 -8.17 22.64
CA CYS A 1009 -34.07 -9.22 22.06
C CYS A 1009 -35.43 -9.41 22.78
N GLY A 1010 -35.69 -8.70 23.87
CA GLY A 1010 -36.90 -8.84 24.68
C GLY A 1010 -36.87 -10.02 25.67
N HIS A 1011 -35.73 -10.67 25.88
CA HIS A 1011 -35.60 -11.81 26.81
C HIS A 1011 -35.36 -11.34 28.25
N LEU A 1012 -36.40 -10.77 28.86
CA LEU A 1012 -36.33 -10.16 30.20
C LEU A 1012 -35.84 -11.11 31.29
N ASP A 1013 -36.31 -12.36 31.32
CA ASP A 1013 -35.92 -13.33 32.35
C ASP A 1013 -34.44 -13.73 32.23
N LYS A 1014 -33.95 -13.94 31.00
CA LYS A 1014 -32.54 -14.23 30.74
C LYS A 1014 -31.64 -13.06 31.13
N THR A 1015 -32.06 -11.84 30.78
CA THR A 1015 -31.38 -10.61 31.18
C THR A 1015 -31.25 -10.53 32.69
N MET A 1016 -32.36 -10.74 33.42
CA MET A 1016 -32.37 -10.66 34.88
C MET A 1016 -31.45 -11.72 35.50
N ASN A 1017 -31.47 -12.95 34.98
CA ASN A 1017 -30.60 -14.02 35.46
C ASN A 1017 -29.12 -13.69 35.28
N LEU A 1018 -28.72 -13.21 34.09
CA LEU A 1018 -27.34 -12.79 33.82
C LEU A 1018 -26.89 -11.65 34.75
N VAL A 1019 -27.77 -10.66 34.98
CA VAL A 1019 -27.49 -9.53 35.87
C VAL A 1019 -27.41 -9.96 37.32
N ILE A 1020 -28.32 -10.80 37.82
CA ILE A 1020 -28.27 -11.31 39.21
C ILE A 1020 -27.00 -12.11 39.45
N GLU A 1021 -26.56 -12.90 38.47
CA GLU A 1021 -25.34 -13.69 38.58
C GLU A 1021 -24.08 -12.81 38.56
N ALA A 1022 -24.06 -11.77 37.73
CA ALA A 1022 -22.89 -10.92 37.53
C ALA A 1022 -22.74 -9.83 38.61
N LEU A 1023 -23.83 -9.20 39.06
CA LEU A 1023 -23.78 -7.98 39.88
C LEU A 1023 -23.02 -8.16 41.21
N PRO A 1024 -23.22 -9.24 42.01
CA PRO A 1024 -22.43 -9.47 43.23
C PRO A 1024 -20.94 -9.64 42.94
N GLN A 1025 -20.60 -10.25 41.80
CA GLN A 1025 -19.20 -10.40 41.38
C GLN A 1025 -18.60 -9.07 40.94
N ILE A 1026 -19.39 -8.21 40.29
CA ILE A 1026 -18.99 -6.86 39.88
C ILE A 1026 -18.76 -5.96 41.10
N GLU A 1027 -19.67 -5.99 42.09
CA GLU A 1027 -19.57 -5.20 43.32
C GLU A 1027 -18.35 -5.58 44.17
N ASN A 1028 -17.96 -6.85 44.12
CA ASN A 1028 -16.79 -7.37 44.82
C ASN A 1028 -15.52 -7.42 43.95
N ALA A 1029 -15.58 -6.96 42.69
CA ALA A 1029 -14.45 -6.99 41.77
C ALA A 1029 -13.31 -6.10 42.26
N LYS A 1030 -12.08 -6.58 42.09
CA LYS A 1030 -10.84 -5.85 42.39
C LYS A 1030 -9.93 -5.93 41.15
N PRO A 1031 -9.73 -4.83 40.39
CA PRO A 1031 -10.30 -3.48 40.56
C PRO A 1031 -11.83 -3.38 40.54
N PRO A 1032 -12.39 -2.31 41.15
CA PRO A 1032 -13.77 -1.90 40.89
C PRO A 1032 -14.02 -1.72 39.40
N MET A 1033 -15.19 -2.15 38.92
CA MET A 1033 -15.59 -2.07 37.52
C MET A 1033 -16.83 -1.16 37.38
N PRO A 1034 -16.65 0.16 37.52
CA PRO A 1034 -17.78 1.08 37.64
C PRO A 1034 -18.68 1.05 36.40
N ASP A 1035 -18.12 1.06 35.19
CA ASP A 1035 -18.89 1.08 33.94
C ASP A 1035 -19.79 -0.16 33.80
N VAL A 1036 -19.24 -1.32 34.15
CA VAL A 1036 -19.96 -2.61 34.11
C VAL A 1036 -21.01 -2.68 35.22
N GLN A 1037 -20.72 -2.13 36.40
CA GLN A 1037 -21.68 -2.01 37.49
C GLN A 1037 -22.84 -1.08 37.11
N PHE A 1038 -22.53 0.05 36.47
CA PHE A 1038 -23.52 0.99 35.97
C PHE A 1038 -24.44 0.31 34.95
N LEU A 1039 -23.89 -0.30 33.90
CA LEU A 1039 -24.67 -1.02 32.89
C LEU A 1039 -25.58 -2.09 33.52
N ALA A 1040 -25.03 -2.96 34.37
CA ALA A 1040 -25.80 -4.02 35.03
C ALA A 1040 -26.92 -3.45 35.92
N THR A 1041 -26.67 -2.32 36.59
CA THR A 1041 -27.67 -1.63 37.43
C THR A 1041 -28.78 -1.02 36.58
N VAL A 1042 -28.45 -0.40 35.44
CA VAL A 1042 -29.45 0.14 34.50
C VAL A 1042 -30.28 -0.98 33.89
N LEU A 1043 -29.66 -2.09 33.46
CA LEU A 1043 -30.37 -3.28 32.96
C LEU A 1043 -31.35 -3.84 33.99
N ARG A 1044 -30.93 -3.94 35.26
CA ARG A 1044 -31.81 -4.36 36.36
C ARG A 1044 -33.01 -3.43 36.51
N ALA A 1045 -32.79 -2.11 36.49
CA ALA A 1045 -33.88 -1.14 36.57
C ALA A 1045 -34.87 -1.28 35.41
N ARG A 1046 -34.36 -1.42 34.18
CA ARG A 1046 -35.16 -1.55 32.95
C ARG A 1046 -35.98 -2.84 32.91
N VAL A 1047 -35.39 -3.98 33.30
CA VAL A 1047 -36.13 -5.25 33.38
C VAL A 1047 -37.25 -5.18 34.42
N LEU A 1048 -36.98 -4.61 35.60
CA LEU A 1048 -37.99 -4.45 36.65
C LEU A 1048 -39.13 -3.53 36.22
N GLN A 1049 -38.82 -2.47 35.46
CA GLN A 1049 -39.83 -1.59 34.88
C GLN A 1049 -40.72 -2.34 33.89
N ALA A 1050 -40.11 -3.11 32.97
CA ALA A 1050 -40.84 -3.92 31.99
C ALA A 1050 -41.71 -5.00 32.65
N GLN A 1051 -41.34 -5.48 33.84
CA GLN A 1051 -42.13 -6.39 34.67
C GLN A 1051 -43.20 -5.69 35.54
N GLY A 1052 -43.35 -4.37 35.45
CA GLY A 1052 -44.33 -3.60 36.24
C GLY A 1052 -43.94 -3.35 37.70
N LYS A 1053 -42.71 -3.64 38.11
CA LYS A 1053 -42.19 -3.45 39.49
C LYS A 1053 -41.64 -2.03 39.68
N GLN A 1054 -42.50 -1.03 39.55
CA GLN A 1054 -42.12 0.39 39.46
C GLN A 1054 -41.27 0.90 40.64
N ALA A 1055 -41.61 0.53 41.89
CA ALA A 1055 -40.86 0.98 43.07
C ALA A 1055 -39.40 0.49 43.05
N ASN A 1056 -39.18 -0.77 42.67
CA ASN A 1056 -37.85 -1.35 42.58
C ASN A 1056 -37.07 -0.79 41.37
N ALA A 1057 -37.74 -0.57 40.24
CA ALA A 1057 -37.13 0.06 39.07
C ALA A 1057 -36.60 1.48 39.39
N THR A 1058 -37.39 2.30 40.08
CA THR A 1058 -36.98 3.65 40.51
C THR A 1058 -35.78 3.61 41.43
N ARG A 1059 -35.75 2.68 42.39
CA ARG A 1059 -34.63 2.50 43.33
C ARG A 1059 -33.32 2.20 42.60
N PHE A 1060 -33.32 1.24 41.66
CA PHE A 1060 -32.10 0.91 40.91
C PHE A 1060 -31.71 2.01 39.92
N ALA A 1061 -32.65 2.77 39.37
CA ALA A 1061 -32.35 3.94 38.55
C ALA A 1061 -31.70 5.08 39.35
N ALA A 1062 -32.10 5.28 40.62
CA ALA A 1062 -31.42 6.21 41.52
C ALA A 1062 -29.98 5.75 41.80
N MET A 1063 -29.78 4.46 42.07
CA MET A 1063 -28.45 3.88 42.28
C MET A 1063 -27.55 4.03 41.05
N ALA A 1064 -28.07 3.84 39.83
CA ALA A 1064 -27.32 4.09 38.60
C ALA A 1064 -26.89 5.57 38.48
N ARG A 1065 -27.75 6.53 38.84
CA ARG A 1065 -27.41 7.96 38.86
C ARG A 1065 -26.32 8.29 39.88
N GLU A 1066 -26.37 7.67 41.06
CA GLU A 1066 -25.33 7.82 42.08
C GLU A 1066 -23.98 7.26 41.60
N LEU A 1067 -23.98 6.08 40.95
CA LEU A 1067 -22.79 5.49 40.34
C LEU A 1067 -22.21 6.42 39.26
N ALA A 1068 -23.06 7.03 38.43
CA ALA A 1068 -22.62 7.97 37.41
C ALA A 1068 -21.98 9.23 37.98
N ALA A 1069 -22.61 9.82 38.99
CA ALA A 1069 -22.09 11.00 39.67
C ALA A 1069 -20.80 10.71 40.46
N ALA A 1070 -20.68 9.54 41.10
CA ALA A 1070 -19.51 9.16 41.88
C ALA A 1070 -18.28 8.85 41.02
N ASN A 1071 -18.49 8.30 39.82
CA ASN A 1071 -17.40 7.93 38.93
C ASN A 1071 -17.04 9.02 37.92
N GLY A 1072 -17.78 10.13 37.89
CA GLY A 1072 -17.54 11.22 36.93
C GLY A 1072 -17.58 10.71 35.50
N TYR A 1073 -18.60 9.90 35.16
CA TYR A 1073 -18.77 9.48 33.77
C TYR A 1073 -18.81 10.71 32.88
N THR A 1074 -17.98 10.68 31.84
CA THR A 1074 -18.04 11.66 30.78
C THR A 1074 -19.40 11.55 30.11
N GLN A 1075 -19.87 12.66 29.53
CA GLN A 1075 -21.10 12.70 28.74
C GLN A 1075 -21.12 11.58 27.68
N TYR A 1076 -19.95 11.16 27.23
CA TYR A 1076 -19.71 10.09 26.28
C TYR A 1076 -20.18 8.70 26.70
N SER A 1077 -19.82 8.22 27.90
CA SER A 1077 -20.25 6.90 28.39
C SER A 1077 -21.77 6.85 28.58
N ILE A 1078 -22.35 7.98 29.01
CA ILE A 1078 -23.80 8.16 29.15
C ILE A 1078 -24.46 8.15 27.76
N ASN A 1079 -23.94 8.92 26.80
CA ASN A 1079 -24.42 8.99 25.42
C ASN A 1079 -24.35 7.63 24.70
N TYR A 1080 -23.38 6.77 25.03
CA TYR A 1080 -23.31 5.40 24.50
C TYR A 1080 -24.50 4.56 24.99
N PHE A 1081 -24.74 4.53 26.30
CA PHE A 1081 -25.89 3.79 26.84
C PHE A 1081 -27.23 4.38 26.38
N GLU A 1082 -27.35 5.70 26.28
CA GLU A 1082 -28.53 6.37 25.74
C GLU A 1082 -28.79 5.98 24.27
N ARG A 1083 -27.76 5.96 23.41
CA ARG A 1083 -27.86 5.50 22.01
C ARG A 1083 -28.20 4.04 21.87
N ALA A 1084 -27.64 3.20 22.73
CA ALA A 1084 -28.07 1.82 22.90
C ALA A 1084 -29.47 1.71 23.53
N GLY A 1085 -30.33 2.75 23.48
CA GLY A 1085 -31.70 2.79 23.97
C GLY A 1085 -31.86 2.45 25.44
N MET A 1086 -30.83 2.71 26.24
CA MET A 1086 -30.80 2.55 27.69
C MET A 1086 -30.84 3.92 28.36
N GLU A 1087 -31.76 4.79 27.93
CA GLU A 1087 -31.94 6.11 28.53
C GLU A 1087 -32.06 5.98 30.05
N LEU A 1088 -31.40 6.88 30.79
CA LEU A 1088 -31.69 7.02 32.21
C LEU A 1088 -33.17 7.39 32.30
N LEU A 1089 -33.96 6.57 33.00
CA LEU A 1089 -35.40 6.78 33.08
C LEU A 1089 -35.70 8.25 33.42
N ASP A 1090 -36.60 8.87 32.64
CA ASP A 1090 -37.25 10.16 32.93
C ASP A 1090 -38.16 10.04 34.17
N VAL A 1091 -37.61 9.56 35.29
CA VAL A 1091 -38.26 9.65 36.59
C VAL A 1091 -37.85 10.99 37.18
N PRO A 1092 -38.75 11.99 37.26
CA PRO A 1092 -38.44 13.21 37.97
C PRO A 1092 -38.01 12.83 39.37
N ALA A 1093 -36.84 13.32 39.81
CA ALA A 1093 -36.48 13.21 41.21
C ALA A 1093 -37.67 13.76 42.00
N THR A 1094 -38.27 12.94 42.86
CA THR A 1094 -39.29 13.49 43.75
C THR A 1094 -38.65 14.66 44.49
N PRO A 1095 -39.39 15.76 44.78
CA PRO A 1095 -38.81 16.92 45.45
C PRO A 1095 -38.05 16.54 46.73
N GLU A 1096 -38.46 15.47 47.40
CA GLU A 1096 -37.82 14.89 48.58
C GLU A 1096 -36.46 14.21 48.29
N GLU A 1097 -36.27 13.60 47.12
CA GLU A 1097 -34.99 13.03 46.65
C GLU A 1097 -34.03 14.11 46.14
N ALA A 1098 -34.53 15.15 45.47
CA ALA A 1098 -33.72 16.29 45.03
C ALA A 1098 -33.13 17.08 46.22
N ILE A 1099 -33.83 17.11 47.35
CA ILE A 1099 -33.35 17.74 48.60
C ILE A 1099 -32.23 16.91 49.27
N ARG A 1100 -32.26 15.57 49.17
CA ARG A 1100 -31.18 14.71 49.69
C ARG A 1100 -29.89 14.81 48.87
N ILE A 1101 -30.00 15.00 47.56
CA ILE A 1101 -28.83 15.08 46.66
C ILE A 1101 -28.06 16.41 46.82
N ARG A 1102 -28.71 17.50 47.28
CA ARG A 1102 -28.08 18.83 47.40
C ARG A 1102 -27.57 19.24 48.79
N VAL A 1103 -27.68 18.41 49.83
CA VAL A 1103 -27.17 18.76 51.16
C VAL A 1103 -26.24 17.67 51.72
N ARG A 1104 -24.96 17.71 51.33
CA ARG A 1104 -23.89 16.87 51.92
C ARG A 1104 -23.29 17.45 53.22
N CYS A 1105 -24.08 18.16 54.04
CA CYS A 1105 -23.66 18.59 55.38
C CYS A 1105 -24.86 18.57 56.35
N PRO A 1106 -24.88 17.70 57.38
CA PRO A 1106 -25.98 17.63 58.34
C PRO A 1106 -26.20 18.94 59.12
N VAL A 1107 -25.16 19.77 59.24
CA VAL A 1107 -25.19 21.04 59.98
C VAL A 1107 -25.91 22.15 59.19
N CYS A 1108 -25.97 22.05 57.86
CA CYS A 1108 -26.57 23.07 56.99
C CYS A 1108 -28.08 22.87 56.77
N ALA A 1109 -28.61 21.67 57.02
CA ALA A 1109 -30.00 21.32 56.75
C ALA A 1109 -31.00 22.05 57.67
N GLN A 1110 -30.63 22.40 58.91
CA GLN A 1110 -31.54 23.07 59.85
C GLN A 1110 -31.71 24.59 59.66
N ARG A 1111 -30.93 25.23 58.78
CA ARG A 1111 -30.96 26.71 58.62
C ARG A 1111 -31.60 27.22 57.33
N TYR A 1112 -32.11 26.35 56.47
CA TYR A 1112 -32.61 26.72 55.14
C TYR A 1112 -34.13 26.63 54.93
N MET A 1113 -34.93 26.55 56.01
CA MET A 1113 -36.37 26.79 55.91
C MET A 1113 -36.72 28.20 56.42
N GLY A 1114 -36.69 29.16 55.48
CA GLY A 1114 -37.28 30.50 55.62
C GLY A 1114 -38.24 30.74 54.46
N SER A 1115 -39.37 31.41 54.75
CA SER A 1115 -40.64 31.39 54.01
C SER A 1115 -40.69 32.04 52.62
N GLU A 1116 -39.57 32.41 51.99
CA GLU A 1116 -39.58 33.08 50.69
C GLU A 1116 -38.47 32.54 49.78
N GLY A 1117 -38.82 31.59 48.91
CA GLY A 1117 -37.89 30.86 48.05
C GLY A 1117 -37.14 31.72 47.02
N ARG A 1118 -36.00 32.31 47.41
CA ARG A 1118 -34.99 32.85 46.48
C ARG A 1118 -33.57 32.46 46.89
N ILE A 1119 -32.81 31.91 45.94
CA ILE A 1119 -31.39 31.55 46.09
C ILE A 1119 -30.54 32.83 45.96
N ARG A 1120 -29.73 33.16 46.97
CA ARG A 1120 -28.67 34.18 46.88
C ARG A 1120 -27.28 33.52 46.84
N SER A 1121 -26.43 34.10 45.99
CA SER A 1121 -25.05 33.75 45.61
C SER A 1121 -24.20 32.91 46.59
N LEU A 1122 -23.53 31.89 46.03
CA LEU A 1122 -22.47 31.09 46.66
C LEU A 1122 -21.21 31.93 46.95
N LYS A 1123 -20.97 32.29 48.21
CA LYS A 1123 -19.62 32.59 48.72
C LYS A 1123 -19.30 31.68 49.91
N LYS A 1124 -18.24 30.86 49.72
CA LYS A 1124 -17.40 30.10 50.68
C LYS A 1124 -18.05 29.62 52.01
N CYS A 1125 -18.05 28.30 52.21
CA CYS A 1125 -18.00 27.71 53.56
C CYS A 1125 -16.65 27.01 53.78
N MET A 1126 -15.78 27.61 54.61
CA MET A 1126 -14.47 27.08 55.03
C MET A 1126 -14.50 26.53 56.48
N LYS A 1127 -15.48 25.69 56.88
CA LYS A 1127 -15.63 25.37 58.32
C LYS A 1127 -15.87 23.92 58.79
N CYS A 1128 -15.75 22.88 57.96
CA CYS A 1128 -15.78 21.50 58.47
C CYS A 1128 -14.73 20.61 57.80
N GLY A 1129 -13.52 20.57 58.37
CA GLY A 1129 -12.46 19.65 57.94
C GLY A 1129 -12.74 18.19 58.31
N MET A 1130 -13.65 17.52 57.60
CA MET A 1130 -13.86 16.06 57.69
C MET A 1130 -13.85 15.39 56.31
N SER A 1131 -13.14 14.27 56.23
CA SER A 1131 -12.97 13.38 55.05
C SER A 1131 -14.24 12.56 54.76
N PRO A 1132 -14.65 12.33 53.48
CA PRO A 1132 -15.89 11.64 53.15
C PRO A 1132 -15.66 10.20 52.67
N PHE A 1133 -15.35 9.24 53.54
CA PHE A 1133 -15.47 7.81 53.18
C PHE A 1133 -15.82 6.93 54.40
N LYS A 1134 -17.04 6.39 54.42
CA LYS A 1134 -17.38 5.12 55.11
C LYS A 1134 -18.47 4.39 54.30
N PRO A 1135 -18.32 3.08 54.02
CA PRO A 1135 -19.33 2.31 53.31
C PRO A 1135 -20.49 1.92 54.24
N LEU A 1136 -21.72 1.95 53.74
CA LEU A 1136 -22.93 1.47 54.41
C LEU A 1136 -23.04 -0.06 54.26
N LYS A 1137 -23.25 -0.77 55.38
CA LYS A 1137 -23.68 -2.17 55.40
C LYS A 1137 -25.15 -2.26 54.95
N MET A 1138 -25.45 -3.16 54.03
CA MET A 1138 -26.82 -3.51 53.68
C MET A 1138 -27.44 -4.36 54.80
N HIS A 1139 -28.61 -3.93 55.30
CA HIS A 1139 -29.52 -4.83 55.99
C HIS A 1139 -30.37 -5.54 54.93
N GLU A 1140 -30.38 -6.87 55.01
CA GLU A 1140 -31.42 -7.72 54.43
C GLU A 1140 -32.72 -7.40 55.18
N ASP A 1141 -33.73 -6.91 54.47
CA ASP A 1141 -35.11 -7.30 54.71
C ASP A 1141 -36.04 -6.85 53.56
N GLU A 1142 -36.96 -7.77 53.26
CA GLU A 1142 -38.26 -7.64 52.60
C GLU A 1142 -38.39 -7.64 51.06
N SER A 1143 -38.61 -8.88 50.58
CA SER A 1143 -39.55 -9.41 49.55
C SER A 1143 -39.78 -8.66 48.23
#